data_AF-A0AA35IVT8-F1
#
_entry.id   AF-A0AA35IVT8-F1
#
_cell.length_a   1.000
_cell.length_b   1.000
_cell.length_c   1.000
_cell.angle_alpha   90.00
_cell.angle_beta   90.00
_cell.angle_gamma   90.00
#
_symmetry.space_group_name_H-M   'P 1'
#
loop_
_entity.id
_entity.type
_entity.pdbx_description
1 polymer ?
#
loop_
_entity_poly.entity_id
_entity_poly.type
_entity_poly.pdbx_seq_one_letter_code
_entity_poly.pdbx_strand_id
1 'polypeptide(L)'
;MEPIDDLLSDLTEAFKTQKEDFLELVTLIDIYGEQIDQEGNYEEKVRYIETLNKLLEDNPSVIGEIGWDLPKGLLKFLSKDNIDVNKRLGSNMIVQGVMKSFYAISIHGEPKKCLLTGLELLSSIPVEDVSKRDQQNKEEFIDEKENTATPGEAIQIDSDLNDSSHYGERKNSREFFLTLKAYILFEFIGASLKRISTLFPSKYLGAAVTTIEKFVLNHGDSFEDALFLLRRVYTFCRNYVPPNPPKDIQLDEDFTRERLDKVVEKESELQVRLLRRLCTFGISTPIKTINTNTDVKYYCALNHQKFQLSVYHTEFLELFCRYYQMAFSLDVDVEKEFQKVIEECKIIYRSVPPEISAVNDEAKLVLESMVYKLAYTFEVQKAANEKNVGLDSNGVLLFSGIHYLETNQHLVKRITITDAIYLYLRFTTPSLYSKVYYNVAVESVSRYWLWYAITTQPLKDVKTELKNLSVFVTKALLHVLLQKNCIQVNHQLRMISFTLLTRLLCLIPESVAFDFILDVLKTCPFPLGKTSILCVLKDLSRQRICTKDNSPRRRSISEEFSELGINDDQRSTQSNIRCYIQLNSSKMKAVHDCCVQTIRDSFTIYTKKSNILLLLTYLNFFTVLREQWEKDLLKIVYSMIDFNLKSVVPDKLSDYKEIIDRNESLNDYLTGKK
;
A
#
# COMPACT_ATOMS: atom_id res chain seq x y z
N MET A 1 -49.95 9.34 5.39
CA MET A 1 -49.78 8.27 6.38
C MET A 1 -51.10 7.82 7.01
N GLU A 2 -51.49 6.57 6.79
CA GLU A 2 -52.44 5.86 7.66
C GLU A 2 -51.85 5.76 9.07
N PRO A 3 -52.67 5.73 10.14
CA PRO A 3 -52.16 5.65 11.50
C PRO A 3 -51.40 4.33 11.69
N ILE A 4 -50.25 4.39 12.37
CA ILE A 4 -49.36 3.23 12.52
C ILE A 4 -50.07 2.03 13.16
N ASP A 5 -51.01 2.25 14.08
CA ASP A 5 -51.70 1.16 14.76
C ASP A 5 -52.60 0.36 13.79
N ASP A 6 -53.15 1.00 12.75
CA ASP A 6 -53.93 0.31 11.70
C ASP A 6 -52.99 -0.50 10.79
N LEU A 7 -51.86 0.09 10.37
CA LEU A 7 -50.83 -0.60 9.57
C LEU A 7 -50.25 -1.84 10.28
N LEU A 8 -50.01 -1.75 11.60
CA LEU A 8 -49.51 -2.87 12.40
C LEU A 8 -50.57 -3.94 12.64
N SER A 9 -51.84 -3.55 12.78
CA SER A 9 -52.97 -4.46 12.88
C SER A 9 -53.13 -5.26 11.58
N ASP A 10 -53.10 -4.57 10.44
CA ASP A 10 -53.23 -5.17 9.11
C ASP A 10 -52.06 -6.11 8.81
N LEU A 11 -50.83 -5.73 9.15
CA LEU A 11 -49.66 -6.60 9.04
C LEU A 11 -49.81 -7.86 9.92
N THR A 12 -50.32 -7.71 11.14
CA THR A 12 -50.54 -8.85 12.06
C THR A 12 -51.65 -9.77 11.55
N GLU A 13 -52.69 -9.22 10.93
CA GLU A 13 -53.75 -9.98 10.30
C GLU A 13 -53.24 -10.73 9.07
N ALA A 14 -52.46 -10.08 8.21
CA ALA A 14 -51.85 -10.68 7.02
C ALA A 14 -50.98 -11.91 7.35
N PHE A 15 -50.15 -11.85 8.40
CA PHE A 15 -49.38 -13.00 8.89
C PHE A 15 -50.27 -14.18 9.40
N LYS A 16 -51.53 -13.91 9.77
CA LYS A 16 -52.49 -14.94 10.20
C LYS A 16 -53.31 -15.50 9.04
N THR A 17 -53.75 -14.67 8.10
CA THR A 17 -54.69 -15.01 7.02
C THR A 17 -54.00 -15.45 5.72
N GLN A 18 -52.86 -14.84 5.35
CA GLN A 18 -52.17 -15.07 4.07
C GLN A 18 -51.04 -16.12 4.17
N LYS A 19 -51.26 -17.23 4.89
CA LYS A 19 -50.24 -18.29 5.03
C LYS A 19 -49.94 -19.05 3.73
N GLU A 20 -50.69 -18.81 2.67
CA GLU A 20 -50.54 -19.45 1.36
C GLU A 20 -50.21 -18.48 0.22
N ASP A 21 -50.47 -17.16 0.38
CA ASP A 21 -50.10 -16.13 -0.61
C ASP A 21 -48.91 -15.29 -0.10
N PHE A 22 -47.73 -15.86 -0.26
CA PHE A 22 -46.48 -15.26 0.17
C PHE A 22 -46.09 -13.99 -0.62
N LEU A 23 -46.60 -13.82 -1.84
CA LEU A 23 -46.27 -12.68 -2.69
C LEU A 23 -47.01 -11.43 -2.22
N GLU A 24 -48.30 -11.56 -1.90
CA GLU A 24 -49.10 -10.47 -1.34
C GLU A 24 -48.52 -10.00 0.00
N LEU A 25 -48.12 -10.95 0.86
CA LEU A 25 -47.51 -10.66 2.15
C LEU A 25 -46.18 -9.87 2.03
N VAL A 26 -45.29 -10.26 1.13
CA VAL A 26 -44.03 -9.53 0.89
C VAL A 26 -44.30 -8.14 0.34
N THR A 27 -45.23 -8.03 -0.62
CA THR A 27 -45.59 -6.74 -1.23
C THR A 27 -46.15 -5.79 -0.18
N LEU A 28 -46.98 -6.28 0.73
CA LEU A 28 -47.53 -5.50 1.84
C LEU A 28 -46.43 -5.06 2.82
N ILE A 29 -45.49 -5.93 3.18
CA ILE A 29 -44.33 -5.57 4.02
C ILE A 29 -43.47 -4.50 3.34
N ASP A 30 -43.25 -4.58 2.03
CA ASP A 30 -42.47 -3.61 1.28
C ASP A 30 -43.17 -2.24 1.17
N ILE A 31 -44.48 -2.23 0.87
CA ILE A 31 -45.28 -0.99 0.79
C ILE A 31 -45.32 -0.30 2.15
N TYR A 32 -45.67 -1.03 3.22
CA TYR A 32 -45.75 -0.46 4.56
C TYR A 32 -44.36 -0.06 5.08
N GLY A 33 -43.33 -0.86 4.78
CA GLY A 33 -41.95 -0.54 5.11
C GLY A 33 -41.47 0.74 4.42
N GLU A 34 -41.78 0.94 3.14
CA GLU A 34 -41.41 2.14 2.39
C GLU A 34 -42.19 3.38 2.85
N GLN A 35 -43.49 3.24 3.12
CA GLN A 35 -44.31 4.32 3.67
C GLN A 35 -43.81 4.79 5.03
N ILE A 36 -43.48 3.85 5.93
CA ILE A 36 -42.98 4.17 7.28
C ILE A 36 -41.55 4.72 7.24
N ASP A 37 -40.69 4.24 6.35
CA ASP A 37 -39.33 4.77 6.21
C ASP A 37 -39.32 6.22 5.69
N GLN A 38 -40.25 6.58 4.80
CA GLN A 38 -40.34 7.93 4.21
C GLN A 38 -41.13 8.93 5.07
N GLU A 39 -42.29 8.54 5.61
CA GLU A 39 -43.23 9.46 6.28
C GLU A 39 -43.21 9.34 7.81
N GLY A 40 -42.75 8.21 8.35
CA GLY A 40 -42.83 7.91 9.79
C GLY A 40 -41.83 8.66 10.65
N ASN A 41 -42.18 8.89 11.91
CA ASN A 41 -41.25 9.39 12.93
C ASN A 41 -40.36 8.26 13.50
N TYR A 42 -39.36 8.61 14.33
CA TYR A 42 -38.43 7.62 14.88
C TYR A 42 -39.12 6.52 15.70
N GLU A 43 -40.10 6.89 16.54
CA GLU A 43 -40.82 5.94 17.40
C GLU A 43 -41.70 4.99 16.58
N GLU A 44 -42.32 5.49 15.52
CA GLU A 44 -43.10 4.72 14.55
C GLU A 44 -42.23 3.71 13.81
N LYS A 45 -41.05 4.13 13.32
CA LYS A 45 -40.09 3.22 12.67
C LYS A 45 -39.62 2.12 13.62
N VAL A 46 -39.36 2.45 14.89
CA VAL A 46 -38.99 1.46 15.92
C VAL A 46 -40.14 0.48 16.17
N ARG A 47 -41.36 0.97 16.37
CA ARG A 47 -42.56 0.12 16.58
C ARG A 47 -42.80 -0.82 15.40
N TYR A 48 -42.62 -0.35 14.17
CA TYR A 48 -42.74 -1.18 12.98
C TYR A 48 -41.72 -2.31 12.96
N ILE A 49 -40.43 -2.00 13.12
CA ILE A 49 -39.36 -3.00 13.09
C ILE A 49 -39.50 -4.00 14.25
N GLU A 50 -39.89 -3.55 15.44
CA GLU A 50 -40.14 -4.44 16.58
C GLU A 50 -41.32 -5.38 16.35
N THR A 51 -42.40 -4.88 15.74
CA THR A 51 -43.58 -5.69 15.42
C THR A 51 -43.25 -6.70 14.32
N LEU A 52 -42.58 -6.26 13.25
CA LEU A 52 -42.10 -7.14 12.18
C LEU A 52 -41.18 -8.23 12.73
N ASN A 53 -40.26 -7.89 13.64
CA ASN A 53 -39.40 -8.88 14.30
C ASN A 53 -40.18 -9.95 15.05
N LYS A 54 -41.17 -9.57 15.85
CA LYS A 54 -42.01 -10.53 16.57
C LYS A 54 -42.78 -11.42 15.61
N LEU A 55 -43.36 -10.84 14.56
CA LEU A 55 -44.11 -11.61 13.55
C LEU A 55 -43.23 -12.61 12.80
N LEU A 56 -41.97 -12.25 12.53
CA LEU A 56 -40.99 -13.16 11.95
C LEU A 56 -40.67 -14.29 12.95
N GLU A 57 -40.28 -13.97 14.19
CA GLU A 57 -39.95 -14.97 15.22
C GLU A 57 -41.10 -15.97 15.48
N ASP A 58 -42.34 -15.50 15.49
CA ASP A 58 -43.54 -16.31 15.74
C ASP A 58 -43.95 -17.19 14.55
N ASN A 59 -43.48 -16.89 13.33
CA ASN A 59 -43.85 -17.61 12.10
C ASN A 59 -42.67 -18.14 11.28
N PRO A 60 -41.87 -19.11 11.80
CA PRO A 60 -40.70 -19.66 11.10
C PRO A 60 -40.99 -20.25 9.71
N SER A 61 -42.17 -20.84 9.51
CA SER A 61 -42.57 -21.43 8.22
C SER A 61 -42.74 -20.37 7.13
N VAL A 62 -43.24 -19.20 7.49
CA VAL A 62 -43.40 -18.06 6.58
C VAL A 62 -42.03 -17.50 6.21
N ILE A 63 -41.12 -17.33 7.18
CA ILE A 63 -39.73 -16.89 6.91
C ILE A 63 -39.06 -17.81 5.89
N GLY A 64 -39.31 -19.12 5.95
CA GLY A 64 -38.77 -20.09 5.00
C GLY A 64 -38.99 -19.68 3.53
N GLU A 65 -40.18 -19.15 3.23
CA GLU A 65 -40.59 -18.77 1.88
C GLU A 65 -40.27 -17.32 1.51
N ILE A 66 -40.44 -16.37 2.45
CA ILE A 66 -40.31 -14.93 2.15
C ILE A 66 -39.00 -14.29 2.64
N GLY A 67 -38.28 -14.95 3.55
CA GLY A 67 -37.18 -14.32 4.30
C GLY A 67 -36.02 -13.85 3.42
N TRP A 68 -35.86 -14.39 2.22
CA TRP A 68 -34.79 -13.98 1.30
C TRP A 68 -35.06 -12.65 0.58
N ASP A 69 -36.28 -12.12 0.57
CA ASP A 69 -36.61 -10.85 -0.11
C ASP A 69 -36.55 -9.63 0.84
N LEU A 70 -36.89 -9.87 2.11
CA LEU A 70 -36.91 -8.85 3.17
C LEU A 70 -35.58 -8.08 3.42
N PRO A 71 -34.37 -8.67 3.25
CA PRO A 71 -33.12 -7.97 3.54
C PRO A 71 -32.95 -6.63 2.82
N LYS A 72 -33.49 -6.49 1.60
CA LYS A 72 -33.37 -5.26 0.81
C LYS A 72 -34.12 -4.09 1.45
N GLY A 73 -35.37 -4.32 1.88
CA GLY A 73 -36.17 -3.32 2.59
C GLY A 73 -35.57 -2.98 3.97
N LEU A 74 -35.12 -3.99 4.71
CA LEU A 74 -34.53 -3.82 6.04
C LEU A 74 -33.27 -2.95 6.04
N LEU A 75 -32.42 -3.05 5.00
CA LEU A 75 -31.23 -2.20 4.88
C LEU A 75 -31.54 -0.73 4.58
N LYS A 76 -32.72 -0.40 4.02
CA LYS A 76 -33.12 1.00 3.76
C LYS A 76 -33.26 1.80 5.07
N PHE A 77 -33.76 1.15 6.12
CA PHE A 77 -33.87 1.75 7.46
C PHE A 77 -32.51 2.16 8.06
N LEU A 78 -31.40 1.62 7.57
CA LEU A 78 -30.05 1.99 7.98
C LEU A 78 -29.57 3.23 7.20
N SER A 79 -30.18 4.38 7.47
CA SER A 79 -29.91 5.66 6.80
C SER A 79 -29.55 6.77 7.80
N LYS A 80 -28.99 7.87 7.29
CA LYS A 80 -28.64 9.07 8.09
C LYS A 80 -29.85 9.70 8.77
N ASP A 81 -31.02 9.58 8.14
CA ASP A 81 -32.27 10.17 8.64
C ASP A 81 -32.84 9.37 9.83
N ASN A 82 -32.43 8.10 9.98
CA ASN A 82 -32.97 7.18 10.97
C ASN A 82 -32.01 6.88 12.14
N ILE A 83 -30.70 7.11 11.96
CA ILE A 83 -29.69 6.69 12.92
C ILE A 83 -28.83 7.88 13.34
N ASP A 84 -28.76 8.10 14.65
CA ASP A 84 -27.82 9.04 15.24
C ASP A 84 -26.43 8.38 15.34
N VAL A 85 -25.52 8.82 14.47
CA VAL A 85 -24.14 8.34 14.36
C VAL A 85 -23.30 8.71 15.59
N ASN A 86 -23.72 9.71 16.37
CA ASN A 86 -22.99 10.13 17.57
C ASN A 86 -23.32 9.28 18.80
N LYS A 87 -24.41 8.50 18.75
CA LYS A 87 -24.82 7.59 19.83
C LYS A 87 -24.17 6.22 19.67
N ARG A 88 -24.03 5.50 20.78
CA ARG A 88 -23.54 4.11 20.77
C ARG A 88 -24.48 3.26 19.89
N LEU A 89 -23.91 2.34 19.09
CA LEU A 89 -24.70 1.42 18.25
C LEU A 89 -25.75 0.65 19.06
N GLY A 90 -25.39 0.22 20.27
CA GLY A 90 -26.31 -0.47 21.18
C GLY A 90 -27.46 0.40 21.72
N SER A 91 -27.43 1.72 21.58
CA SER A 91 -28.57 2.58 21.93
C SER A 91 -29.52 2.85 20.75
N ASN A 92 -29.16 2.46 19.53
CA ASN A 92 -30.00 2.67 18.36
C ASN A 92 -30.96 1.48 18.18
N MET A 93 -32.23 1.67 18.55
CA MET A 93 -33.26 0.63 18.51
C MET A 93 -33.54 0.11 17.10
N ILE A 94 -33.49 0.99 16.09
CA ILE A 94 -33.61 0.62 14.67
C ILE A 94 -32.51 -0.36 14.26
N VAL A 95 -31.25 -0.08 14.63
CA VAL A 95 -30.09 -0.94 14.31
C VAL A 95 -30.26 -2.31 14.97
N GLN A 96 -30.64 -2.34 16.26
CA GLN A 96 -30.89 -3.60 16.96
C GLN A 96 -32.02 -4.38 16.32
N GLY A 97 -33.11 -3.70 15.96
CA GLY A 97 -34.27 -4.30 15.32
C GLY A 97 -33.91 -4.94 13.98
N VAL A 98 -33.21 -4.21 13.10
CA VAL A 98 -32.75 -4.74 11.81
C VAL A 98 -31.83 -5.94 12.01
N MET A 99 -30.86 -5.86 12.93
CA MET A 99 -29.95 -6.98 13.20
C MET A 99 -30.68 -8.23 13.71
N LYS A 100 -31.72 -8.06 14.55
CA LYS A 100 -32.59 -9.17 14.98
C LYS A 100 -33.38 -9.77 13.82
N SER A 101 -33.91 -8.95 12.91
CA SER A 101 -34.60 -9.43 11.70
C SER A 101 -33.66 -10.28 10.85
N PHE A 102 -32.45 -9.78 10.58
CA PHE A 102 -31.43 -10.52 9.84
C PHE A 102 -31.04 -11.83 10.53
N TYR A 103 -30.95 -11.84 11.85
CA TYR A 103 -30.68 -13.05 12.62
C TYR A 103 -31.80 -14.08 12.45
N ALA A 104 -33.07 -13.70 12.63
CA ALA A 104 -34.23 -14.57 12.43
C ALA A 104 -34.28 -15.14 10.99
N ILE A 105 -34.08 -14.28 9.98
CA ILE A 105 -33.99 -14.68 8.57
C ILE A 105 -32.84 -15.67 8.35
N SER A 106 -31.67 -15.41 8.93
CA SER A 106 -30.50 -16.29 8.76
C SER A 106 -30.70 -17.69 9.35
N ILE A 107 -31.61 -17.86 10.30
CA ILE A 107 -31.93 -19.14 10.94
C ILE A 107 -33.04 -19.88 10.21
N HIS A 108 -34.10 -19.18 9.80
CA HIS A 108 -35.32 -19.82 9.30
C HIS A 108 -35.51 -19.71 7.79
N GLY A 109 -34.92 -18.71 7.13
CA GLY A 109 -35.05 -18.50 5.69
C GLY A 109 -34.39 -19.61 4.85
N GLU A 110 -34.82 -19.75 3.60
CA GLU A 110 -34.22 -20.71 2.67
C GLU A 110 -32.74 -20.36 2.40
N PRO A 111 -31.78 -21.22 2.79
CA PRO A 111 -30.37 -20.82 2.85
C PRO A 111 -29.74 -20.51 1.49
N LYS A 112 -30.21 -21.12 0.39
CA LYS A 112 -29.67 -20.85 -0.95
C LYS A 112 -30.11 -19.49 -1.47
N LYS A 113 -31.41 -19.17 -1.38
CA LYS A 113 -31.93 -17.84 -1.77
C LYS A 113 -31.37 -16.75 -0.86
N CYS A 114 -31.35 -16.95 0.46
CA CYS A 114 -30.73 -16.01 1.41
C CYS A 114 -29.27 -15.72 1.05
N LEU A 115 -28.48 -16.74 0.70
CA LEU A 115 -27.11 -16.53 0.25
C LEU A 115 -27.07 -15.66 -1.01
N LEU A 116 -27.84 -15.98 -2.04
CA LEU A 116 -27.85 -15.22 -3.29
C LEU A 116 -28.24 -13.76 -3.07
N THR A 117 -29.28 -13.49 -2.28
CA THR A 117 -29.65 -12.13 -1.89
C THR A 117 -28.52 -11.43 -1.15
N GLY A 118 -27.89 -12.10 -0.17
CA GLY A 118 -26.76 -11.54 0.57
C GLY A 118 -25.58 -11.16 -0.34
N LEU A 119 -25.27 -12.02 -1.32
CA LEU A 119 -24.21 -11.76 -2.31
C LEU A 119 -24.56 -10.61 -3.26
N GLU A 120 -25.81 -10.56 -3.72
CA GLU A 120 -26.30 -9.47 -4.58
C GLU A 120 -26.20 -8.13 -3.83
N LEU A 121 -26.76 -8.05 -2.62
CA LEU A 121 -26.76 -6.85 -1.80
C LEU A 121 -25.35 -6.38 -1.46
N LEU A 122 -24.43 -7.31 -1.13
CA LEU A 122 -23.03 -6.97 -0.86
C LEU A 122 -22.34 -6.41 -2.11
N SER A 123 -22.67 -6.93 -3.30
CA SER A 123 -22.11 -6.45 -4.56
C SER A 123 -22.63 -5.08 -4.97
N SER A 124 -23.85 -4.73 -4.54
CA SER A 124 -24.56 -3.51 -4.94
C SER A 124 -24.50 -2.38 -3.92
N ILE A 125 -23.76 -2.51 -2.81
CA ILE A 125 -23.70 -1.44 -1.81
C ILE A 125 -23.03 -0.21 -2.44
N PRO A 126 -23.70 0.95 -2.51
CA PRO A 126 -23.11 2.15 -3.08
C PRO A 126 -22.09 2.77 -2.11
N VAL A 127 -21.07 3.41 -2.67
CA VAL A 127 -20.26 4.39 -1.95
C VAL A 127 -21.15 5.63 -1.83
N GLU A 128 -21.74 5.85 -0.65
CA GLU A 128 -22.57 7.03 -0.40
C GLU A 128 -21.69 8.30 -0.44
N ASP A 129 -21.66 8.97 -1.59
CA ASP A 129 -20.98 10.26 -1.78
C ASP A 129 -21.78 11.36 -1.04
N VAL A 130 -21.53 11.55 0.25
CA VAL A 130 -22.10 12.67 1.05
C VAL A 130 -21.37 13.99 0.76
N SER A 131 -21.15 14.30 -0.52
CA SER A 131 -20.44 15.52 -0.95
C SER A 131 -21.36 16.67 -1.37
N LYS A 132 -22.69 16.49 -1.38
CA LYS A 132 -23.63 17.55 -1.84
C LYS A 132 -24.46 18.26 -0.77
N ARG A 133 -24.53 17.79 0.48
CA ARG A 133 -25.34 18.45 1.55
C ARG A 133 -24.52 19.18 2.62
N ASP A 134 -23.26 18.81 2.82
CA ASP A 134 -22.43 19.43 3.88
C ASP A 134 -21.83 20.80 3.49
N GLN A 135 -21.99 21.24 2.23
CA GLN A 135 -21.60 22.60 1.80
C GLN A 135 -22.73 23.63 2.03
N GLN A 136 -24.00 23.23 2.04
CA GLN A 136 -25.11 24.16 2.33
C GLN A 136 -25.20 24.51 3.82
N ASN A 137 -24.90 23.56 4.72
CA ASN A 137 -25.00 23.81 6.18
C ASN A 137 -23.80 24.58 6.77
N LYS A 138 -22.76 24.87 5.97
CA LYS A 138 -21.62 25.69 6.42
C LYS A 138 -21.74 27.17 6.02
N GLU A 139 -22.65 27.51 5.11
CA GLU A 139 -22.88 28.89 4.69
C GLU A 139 -23.96 29.61 5.54
N GLU A 140 -24.73 28.89 6.37
CA GLU A 140 -25.79 29.48 7.23
C GLU A 140 -25.36 29.79 8.68
N PHE A 141 -24.09 29.59 9.06
CA PHE A 141 -23.60 29.83 10.44
C PHE A 141 -22.52 30.92 10.58
N ILE A 142 -22.34 31.78 9.57
CA ILE A 142 -21.34 32.88 9.63
C ILE A 142 -21.96 34.25 9.95
N ASP A 143 -23.28 34.42 10.00
CA ASP A 143 -23.88 35.68 10.46
C ASP A 143 -24.40 35.57 11.89
N GLU A 144 -24.11 36.62 12.68
CA GLU A 144 -24.49 36.86 14.07
C GLU A 144 -23.60 36.25 15.17
N LYS A 145 -22.36 36.74 15.27
CA LYS A 145 -21.73 37.18 16.55
C LYS A 145 -20.35 37.82 16.36
N GLU A 146 -20.21 38.76 15.42
CA GLU A 146 -19.19 39.81 15.54
C GLU A 146 -19.89 41.08 16.01
N ASN A 147 -19.75 41.38 17.31
CA ASN A 147 -19.61 42.73 17.87
C ASN A 147 -19.80 42.67 19.38
N THR A 148 -18.71 42.45 20.11
CA THR A 148 -18.34 43.11 21.39
C THR A 148 -17.14 42.39 21.99
N ALA A 149 -15.95 42.61 21.41
CA ALA A 149 -14.70 42.28 22.09
C ALA A 149 -14.29 43.49 22.95
N THR A 150 -14.25 43.30 24.26
CA THR A 150 -13.46 44.14 25.19
C THR A 150 -12.25 43.30 25.62
N PRO A 151 -11.02 43.83 25.61
CA PRO A 151 -9.83 43.01 25.82
C PRO A 151 -9.42 42.99 27.28
N GLY A 152 -9.31 41.78 27.85
CA GLY A 152 -8.61 41.53 29.11
C GLY A 152 -9.42 40.68 30.06
N GLU A 153 -9.12 39.39 30.12
CA GLU A 153 -8.86 38.65 31.36
C GLU A 153 -8.50 37.20 31.04
N ALA A 154 -7.41 36.75 31.66
CA ALA A 154 -6.89 35.41 31.53
C ALA A 154 -7.86 34.40 32.15
N ILE A 155 -8.30 33.41 31.37
CA ILE A 155 -9.04 32.26 31.90
C ILE A 155 -8.12 31.05 31.86
N GLN A 156 -7.85 30.55 33.07
CA GLN A 156 -7.10 29.36 33.40
C GLN A 156 -7.65 28.16 32.64
N ILE A 157 -6.76 27.44 31.96
CA ILE A 157 -7.05 26.12 31.40
C ILE A 157 -7.00 25.16 32.57
N ASP A 158 -8.18 24.90 33.14
CA ASP A 158 -8.32 23.88 34.17
C ASP A 158 -8.26 22.50 33.51
N SER A 159 -7.44 21.66 34.13
CA SER A 159 -7.04 20.34 33.68
C SER A 159 -8.10 19.32 34.02
N ASP A 160 -8.84 18.83 33.01
CA ASP A 160 -9.53 17.53 33.08
C ASP A 160 -9.43 16.82 31.72
N LEU A 161 -8.18 16.47 31.37
CA LEU A 161 -7.85 15.48 30.35
C LEU A 161 -7.65 14.13 31.07
N ASN A 162 -8.74 13.50 31.50
CA ASN A 162 -8.65 12.15 32.06
C ASN A 162 -9.92 11.31 31.91
N ASP A 163 -10.48 11.29 30.70
CA ASP A 163 -11.33 10.18 30.28
C ASP A 163 -11.09 9.77 28.81
N SER A 164 -9.82 9.76 28.42
CA SER A 164 -9.35 9.22 27.14
C SER A 164 -9.16 7.70 27.24
N SER A 165 -10.26 6.96 27.35
CA SER A 165 -10.22 5.53 27.08
C SER A 165 -11.46 5.05 26.31
N HIS A 166 -11.16 4.40 25.18
CA HIS A 166 -11.98 3.44 24.44
C HIS A 166 -12.90 3.91 23.30
N TYR A 167 -12.50 3.47 22.10
CA TYR A 167 -13.25 3.30 20.84
C TYR A 167 -13.71 4.56 20.09
N GLY A 168 -13.01 4.84 18.98
CA GLY A 168 -13.56 5.61 17.87
C GLY A 168 -13.12 7.07 17.85
N GLU A 169 -11.85 7.32 17.53
CA GLU A 169 -11.50 8.60 16.91
C GLU A 169 -12.16 8.66 15.53
N ARG A 170 -13.36 9.26 15.53
CA ARG A 170 -14.19 9.74 14.40
C ARG A 170 -14.03 8.94 13.11
N LYS A 171 -14.73 7.80 13.03
CA LYS A 171 -15.11 7.21 11.74
C LYS A 171 -15.76 8.30 10.89
N ASN A 172 -15.24 8.53 9.69
CA ASN A 172 -15.85 9.41 8.72
C ASN A 172 -17.35 9.05 8.61
N SER A 173 -18.25 10.02 8.84
CA SER A 173 -19.71 9.78 8.81
C SER A 173 -20.16 9.17 7.48
N ARG A 174 -19.35 9.34 6.41
CA ARG A 174 -19.55 8.77 5.08
C ARG A 174 -19.43 7.24 5.04
N GLU A 175 -18.55 6.67 5.86
CA GLU A 175 -18.27 5.22 5.84
C GLU A 175 -19.08 4.45 6.87
N PHE A 176 -19.75 5.13 7.80
CA PHE A 176 -20.46 4.49 8.90
C PHE A 176 -21.56 3.54 8.41
N PHE A 177 -22.44 4.00 7.52
CA PHE A 177 -23.55 3.20 6.99
C PHE A 177 -23.07 2.07 6.09
N LEU A 178 -22.07 2.34 5.25
CA LEU A 178 -21.41 1.32 4.45
C LEU A 178 -20.82 0.21 5.33
N THR A 179 -20.08 0.60 6.39
CA THR A 179 -19.49 -0.33 7.37
C THR A 179 -20.56 -1.17 8.05
N LEU A 180 -21.66 -0.54 8.48
CA LEU A 180 -22.75 -1.22 9.19
C LEU A 180 -23.49 -2.21 8.28
N LYS A 181 -23.89 -1.77 7.08
CA LYS A 181 -24.56 -2.62 6.08
C LYS A 181 -23.67 -3.78 5.67
N ALA A 182 -22.39 -3.51 5.37
CA ALA A 182 -21.43 -4.56 5.04
C ALA A 182 -21.26 -5.56 6.20
N TYR A 183 -21.12 -5.08 7.45
CA TYR A 183 -21.01 -5.96 8.62
C TYR A 183 -22.17 -6.95 8.70
N ILE A 184 -23.41 -6.46 8.59
CA ILE A 184 -24.62 -7.30 8.66
C ILE A 184 -24.62 -8.32 7.52
N LEU A 185 -24.28 -7.91 6.30
CA LEU A 185 -24.26 -8.79 5.13
C LEU A 185 -23.16 -9.87 5.22
N PHE A 186 -21.98 -9.56 5.74
CA PHE A 186 -20.92 -10.56 5.97
C PHE A 186 -21.38 -11.66 6.95
N GLU A 187 -22.02 -11.28 8.06
CA GLU A 187 -22.56 -12.25 9.03
C GLU A 187 -23.71 -13.06 8.41
N PHE A 188 -24.59 -12.40 7.64
CA PHE A 188 -25.71 -13.04 6.95
C PHE A 188 -25.26 -14.08 5.91
N ILE A 189 -24.25 -13.75 5.10
CA ILE A 189 -23.64 -14.66 4.13
C ILE A 189 -23.00 -15.86 4.84
N GLY A 190 -22.22 -15.61 5.90
CA GLY A 190 -21.58 -16.66 6.68
C GLY A 190 -22.58 -17.65 7.31
N ALA A 191 -23.64 -17.12 7.91
CA ALA A 191 -24.72 -17.92 8.49
C ALA A 191 -25.48 -18.74 7.43
N SER A 192 -25.75 -18.14 6.27
CA SER A 192 -26.44 -18.81 5.15
C SER A 192 -25.60 -19.95 4.58
N LEU A 193 -24.30 -19.72 4.33
CA LEU A 193 -23.38 -20.74 3.79
C LEU A 193 -23.33 -22.00 4.65
N LYS A 194 -23.27 -21.85 5.98
CA LYS A 194 -23.21 -22.96 6.93
C LYS A 194 -24.42 -23.88 6.86
N ARG A 195 -25.59 -23.36 6.47
CA ARG A 195 -26.87 -24.08 6.44
C ARG A 195 -27.16 -24.80 5.11
N ILE A 196 -26.42 -24.52 4.04
CA ILE A 196 -26.68 -25.11 2.72
C ILE A 196 -26.25 -26.57 2.71
N SER A 197 -27.22 -27.48 2.72
CA SER A 197 -27.00 -28.91 2.48
C SER A 197 -26.72 -29.15 0.98
N THR A 198 -25.49 -29.54 0.63
CA THR A 198 -25.06 -29.75 -0.76
C THR A 198 -23.85 -30.68 -0.86
N LEU A 199 -23.73 -31.40 -1.97
CA LEU A 199 -22.53 -32.16 -2.33
C LEU A 199 -21.41 -31.29 -2.87
N PHE A 200 -21.72 -30.07 -3.34
CA PHE A 200 -20.76 -29.17 -3.99
C PHE A 200 -20.70 -27.81 -3.26
N PRO A 201 -20.20 -27.76 -2.01
CA PRO A 201 -20.09 -26.53 -1.24
C PRO A 201 -19.13 -25.51 -1.86
N SER A 202 -18.12 -25.96 -2.62
CA SER A 202 -17.16 -25.08 -3.29
C SER A 202 -17.82 -24.10 -4.26
N LYS A 203 -18.94 -24.47 -4.89
CA LYS A 203 -19.70 -23.59 -5.80
C LYS A 203 -20.22 -22.34 -5.08
N TYR A 204 -20.80 -22.54 -3.90
CA TYR A 204 -21.38 -21.46 -3.10
C TYR A 204 -20.30 -20.62 -2.42
N LEU A 205 -19.26 -21.29 -1.89
CA LEU A 205 -18.09 -20.60 -1.35
C LEU A 205 -17.38 -19.77 -2.42
N GLY A 206 -17.21 -20.31 -3.64
CA GLY A 206 -16.57 -19.60 -4.75
C GLY A 206 -17.34 -18.35 -5.17
N ALA A 207 -18.68 -18.42 -5.18
CA ALA A 207 -19.52 -17.24 -5.39
C ALA A 207 -19.32 -16.20 -4.28
N ALA A 208 -19.29 -16.63 -3.02
CA ALA A 208 -19.04 -15.74 -1.88
C ALA A 208 -17.66 -15.08 -1.93
N VAL A 209 -16.60 -15.86 -2.17
CA VAL A 209 -15.23 -15.37 -2.33
C VAL A 209 -15.16 -14.34 -3.45
N THR A 210 -15.72 -14.63 -4.62
CA THR A 210 -15.72 -13.70 -5.76
C THR A 210 -16.44 -12.40 -5.45
N THR A 211 -17.58 -12.46 -4.75
CA THR A 211 -18.32 -11.26 -4.34
C THR A 211 -17.53 -10.45 -3.30
N ILE A 212 -16.90 -11.10 -2.33
CA ILE A 212 -16.05 -10.44 -1.34
C ILE A 212 -14.85 -9.78 -2.02
N GLU A 213 -14.18 -10.46 -2.96
CA GLU A 213 -13.08 -9.90 -3.74
C GLU A 213 -13.52 -8.65 -4.51
N LYS A 214 -14.66 -8.72 -5.21
CA LYS A 214 -15.25 -7.56 -5.92
C LYS A 214 -15.58 -6.41 -4.97
N PHE A 215 -16.19 -6.71 -3.82
CA PHE A 215 -16.50 -5.71 -2.81
C PHE A 215 -15.23 -5.00 -2.33
N VAL A 216 -14.17 -5.75 -2.00
CA VAL A 216 -12.89 -5.19 -1.57
C VAL A 216 -12.20 -4.40 -2.69
N LEU A 217 -12.26 -4.84 -3.94
CA LEU A 217 -11.68 -4.10 -5.08
C LEU A 217 -12.39 -2.76 -5.31
N ASN A 218 -13.72 -2.76 -5.28
CA ASN A 218 -14.54 -1.57 -5.53
C ASN A 218 -14.37 -0.52 -4.43
N HIS A 219 -14.15 -0.95 -3.19
CA HIS A 219 -14.08 -0.04 -2.03
C HIS A 219 -12.65 0.21 -1.54
N GLY A 220 -11.66 -0.60 -1.90
CA GLY A 220 -10.32 -0.55 -1.31
C GLY A 220 -9.50 0.71 -1.59
N ASP A 221 -9.84 1.51 -2.60
CA ASP A 221 -9.23 2.84 -2.81
C ASP A 221 -9.95 3.96 -2.04
N SER A 222 -11.24 3.79 -1.78
CA SER A 222 -12.12 4.82 -1.22
C SER A 222 -12.31 4.69 0.29
N PHE A 223 -12.07 3.51 0.86
CA PHE A 223 -12.25 3.21 2.28
C PHE A 223 -11.02 3.70 3.08
N GLU A 224 -11.22 4.69 3.94
CA GLU A 224 -10.22 5.21 4.86
C GLU A 224 -9.86 4.17 5.95
N ASP A 225 -10.83 3.37 6.39
CA ASP A 225 -10.63 2.31 7.40
C ASP A 225 -10.29 0.93 6.79
N ALA A 226 -9.08 0.79 6.25
CA ALA A 226 -8.59 -0.51 5.76
C ALA A 226 -8.61 -1.63 6.83
N LEU A 227 -8.57 -1.31 8.14
CA LEU A 227 -8.69 -2.30 9.21
C LEU A 227 -10.03 -2.99 9.19
N PHE A 228 -11.12 -2.27 8.91
CA PHE A 228 -12.44 -2.87 8.82
C PHE A 228 -12.49 -3.98 7.75
N LEU A 229 -12.06 -3.68 6.52
CA LEU A 229 -12.03 -4.64 5.43
C LEU A 229 -11.18 -5.86 5.78
N LEU A 230 -9.96 -5.64 6.31
CA LEU A 230 -9.09 -6.71 6.78
C LEU A 230 -9.78 -7.58 7.85
N ARG A 231 -10.42 -6.98 8.85
CA ARG A 231 -11.10 -7.70 9.94
C ARG A 231 -12.27 -8.53 9.40
N ARG A 232 -13.05 -8.01 8.46
CA ARG A 232 -14.19 -8.73 7.87
C ARG A 232 -13.74 -9.94 7.06
N VAL A 233 -12.76 -9.77 6.16
CA VAL A 233 -12.23 -10.88 5.37
C VAL A 233 -11.56 -11.94 6.27
N TYR A 234 -10.81 -11.51 7.29
CA TYR A 234 -10.20 -12.41 8.26
C TYR A 234 -11.25 -13.23 9.02
N THR A 235 -12.28 -12.55 9.53
CA THR A 235 -13.35 -13.18 10.30
C THR A 235 -14.11 -14.18 9.44
N PHE A 236 -14.38 -13.84 8.18
CA PHE A 236 -15.00 -14.76 7.23
C PHE A 236 -14.17 -16.03 7.01
N CYS A 237 -12.87 -15.88 6.70
CA CYS A 237 -11.98 -17.02 6.50
C CYS A 237 -11.86 -17.91 7.75
N ARG A 238 -11.71 -17.29 8.93
CA ARG A 238 -11.55 -18.00 10.21
C ARG A 238 -12.81 -18.73 10.64
N ASN A 239 -13.97 -18.12 10.46
CA ASN A 239 -15.26 -18.64 10.94
C ASN A 239 -15.97 -19.52 9.91
N TYR A 240 -15.38 -19.71 8.72
CA TYR A 240 -15.96 -20.60 7.72
C TYR A 240 -16.02 -22.04 8.25
N VAL A 241 -17.22 -22.59 8.30
CA VAL A 241 -17.46 -23.98 8.65
C VAL A 241 -18.03 -24.67 7.41
N PRO A 242 -17.38 -25.73 6.89
CA PRO A 242 -17.89 -26.45 5.74
C PRO A 242 -19.27 -27.05 6.07
N PRO A 243 -20.26 -26.94 5.18
CA PRO A 243 -21.58 -27.49 5.42
C PRO A 243 -21.54 -29.03 5.39
N ASN A 244 -22.47 -29.65 6.12
CA ASN A 244 -22.60 -31.10 6.12
C ASN A 244 -23.16 -31.60 4.77
N PRO A 245 -22.71 -32.77 4.30
CA PRO A 245 -23.31 -33.40 3.12
C PRO A 245 -24.79 -33.73 3.38
N PRO A 246 -25.63 -33.78 2.33
CA PRO A 246 -27.04 -34.14 2.47
C PRO A 246 -27.22 -35.51 3.13
N LYS A 247 -28.19 -35.60 4.06
CA LYS A 247 -28.48 -36.86 4.78
C LYS A 247 -29.24 -37.87 3.93
N ASP A 248 -29.91 -37.42 2.86
CA ASP A 248 -30.83 -38.21 2.04
C ASP A 248 -30.19 -38.74 0.74
N ILE A 249 -28.85 -38.89 0.70
CA ILE A 249 -28.17 -39.42 -0.49
C ILE A 249 -28.53 -40.89 -0.66
N GLN A 250 -29.29 -41.21 -1.72
CA GLN A 250 -29.54 -42.58 -2.14
C GLN A 250 -28.27 -43.16 -2.77
N LEU A 251 -27.70 -44.18 -2.14
CA LEU A 251 -26.51 -44.89 -2.61
C LEU A 251 -26.96 -46.03 -3.53
N ASP A 252 -26.70 -45.88 -4.82
CA ASP A 252 -27.01 -46.89 -5.85
C ASP A 252 -25.72 -47.55 -6.38
N GLU A 253 -25.84 -48.55 -7.26
CA GLU A 253 -24.69 -49.26 -7.88
C GLU A 253 -23.71 -48.30 -8.58
N ASP A 254 -24.19 -47.18 -9.13
CA ASP A 254 -23.38 -46.16 -9.81
C ASP A 254 -22.74 -45.13 -8.87
N PHE A 255 -23.22 -45.00 -7.62
CA PHE A 255 -22.77 -44.01 -6.64
C PHE A 255 -22.48 -44.66 -5.28
N THR A 256 -21.38 -45.43 -5.26
CA THR A 256 -20.87 -46.10 -4.06
C THR A 256 -20.32 -45.13 -3.02
N ARG A 257 -20.22 -45.58 -1.76
CA ARG A 257 -19.62 -44.80 -0.66
C ARG A 257 -18.20 -44.32 -0.97
N GLU A 258 -17.40 -45.13 -1.65
CA GLU A 258 -16.06 -44.73 -2.08
C GLU A 258 -16.06 -43.55 -3.06
N ARG A 259 -17.08 -43.47 -3.92
CA ARG A 259 -17.23 -42.35 -4.87
C ARG A 259 -17.67 -41.09 -4.14
N LEU A 260 -18.54 -41.22 -3.14
CA LEU A 260 -18.96 -40.12 -2.27
C LEU A 260 -17.76 -39.56 -1.48
N ASP A 261 -16.96 -40.42 -0.86
CA ASP A 261 -15.76 -40.01 -0.11
C ASP A 261 -14.75 -39.26 -1.00
N LYS A 262 -14.53 -39.75 -2.22
CA LYS A 262 -13.68 -39.06 -3.22
C LYS A 262 -14.24 -37.69 -3.64
N VAL A 263 -15.56 -37.53 -3.70
CA VAL A 263 -16.17 -36.23 -4.00
C VAL A 263 -15.99 -35.29 -2.82
N VAL A 264 -16.23 -35.76 -1.60
CA VAL A 264 -16.07 -34.96 -0.37
C VAL A 264 -14.62 -34.51 -0.19
N GLU A 265 -13.65 -35.39 -0.45
CA GLU A 265 -12.21 -35.05 -0.39
C GLU A 265 -11.85 -33.98 -1.42
N LYS A 266 -12.26 -34.14 -2.68
CA LYS A 266 -12.02 -33.13 -3.74
C LYS A 266 -12.68 -31.79 -3.41
N GLU A 267 -13.89 -31.80 -2.88
CA GLU A 267 -14.61 -30.59 -2.48
C GLU A 267 -13.96 -29.91 -1.27
N SER A 268 -13.45 -30.68 -0.31
CA SER A 268 -12.67 -30.14 0.81
C SER A 268 -11.41 -29.44 0.30
N GLU A 269 -10.69 -30.08 -0.63
CA GLU A 269 -9.50 -29.48 -1.25
C GLU A 269 -9.83 -28.18 -2.00
N LEU A 270 -10.92 -28.16 -2.78
CA LEU A 270 -11.36 -26.95 -3.48
C LEU A 270 -11.76 -25.83 -2.51
N GLN A 271 -12.48 -26.14 -1.43
CA GLN A 271 -12.84 -25.16 -0.40
C GLN A 271 -11.60 -24.55 0.24
N VAL A 272 -10.63 -25.39 0.63
CA VAL A 272 -9.36 -24.92 1.20
C VAL A 272 -8.61 -24.05 0.19
N ARG A 273 -8.54 -24.42 -1.10
CA ARG A 273 -7.92 -23.60 -2.15
C ARG A 273 -8.57 -22.21 -2.27
N LEU A 274 -9.90 -22.14 -2.23
CA LEU A 274 -10.64 -20.88 -2.26
C LEU A 274 -10.34 -20.00 -1.03
N LEU A 275 -10.32 -20.59 0.17
CA LEU A 275 -9.97 -19.87 1.40
C LEU A 275 -8.52 -19.39 1.41
N ARG A 276 -7.58 -20.20 0.89
CA ARG A 276 -6.18 -19.79 0.74
C ARG A 276 -6.04 -18.58 -0.18
N ARG A 277 -6.71 -18.59 -1.33
CA ARG A 277 -6.75 -17.43 -2.25
C ARG A 277 -7.32 -16.21 -1.54
N LEU A 278 -8.49 -16.32 -0.92
CA LEU A 278 -9.13 -15.21 -0.20
C LEU A 278 -8.25 -14.69 0.94
N CYS A 279 -7.54 -15.57 1.66
CA CYS A 279 -6.58 -15.19 2.70
C CYS A 279 -5.41 -14.37 2.12
N THR A 280 -4.80 -14.83 1.02
CA THR A 280 -3.68 -14.12 0.37
C THR A 280 -4.12 -12.81 -0.29
N PHE A 281 -5.29 -12.78 -0.92
CA PHE A 281 -5.87 -11.57 -1.50
C PHE A 281 -6.30 -10.58 -0.42
N GLY A 282 -6.92 -11.09 0.65
CA GLY A 282 -7.45 -10.32 1.77
C GLY A 282 -6.40 -9.56 2.55
N ILE A 283 -5.16 -10.05 2.61
CA ILE A 283 -4.05 -9.29 3.20
C ILE A 283 -3.45 -8.26 2.22
N SER A 284 -3.58 -8.44 0.90
CA SER A 284 -2.84 -7.64 -0.07
C SER A 284 -3.58 -6.42 -0.59
N THR A 285 -4.88 -6.55 -0.87
CA THR A 285 -5.65 -5.50 -1.52
C THR A 285 -6.10 -4.40 -0.57
N PRO A 286 -6.63 -4.68 0.65
CA PRO A 286 -7.09 -3.63 1.56
C PRO A 286 -5.99 -2.66 2.02
N ILE A 287 -4.73 -3.11 2.08
CA ILE A 287 -3.60 -2.29 2.57
C ILE A 287 -2.73 -1.71 1.46
N LYS A 288 -3.19 -1.72 0.21
CA LYS A 288 -2.40 -1.27 -0.94
C LYS A 288 -1.89 0.18 -0.83
N THR A 289 -2.53 1.02 -0.02
CA THR A 289 -2.12 2.41 0.24
C THR A 289 -1.25 2.56 1.50
N ILE A 290 -1.18 1.53 2.34
CA ILE A 290 -0.53 1.56 3.66
C ILE A 290 0.87 0.95 3.57
N ASN A 291 1.84 1.57 4.24
CA ASN A 291 3.18 1.00 4.34
C ASN A 291 3.26 0.02 5.53
N THR A 292 3.75 -1.20 5.30
CA THR A 292 3.94 -2.22 6.34
C THR A 292 5.12 -1.92 7.28
N ASN A 293 5.98 -0.96 6.91
CA ASN A 293 7.20 -0.58 7.61
C ASN A 293 8.22 -1.72 7.78
N THR A 294 8.15 -2.73 6.92
CA THR A 294 9.08 -3.87 6.93
C THR A 294 10.51 -3.42 6.60
N ASP A 295 10.66 -2.59 5.57
CA ASP A 295 11.93 -1.96 5.19
C ASP A 295 12.47 -1.05 6.29
N VAL A 296 11.60 -0.30 6.97
CA VAL A 296 11.98 0.58 8.09
C VAL A 296 12.50 -0.23 9.28
N LYS A 297 11.77 -1.27 9.70
CA LYS A 297 12.18 -2.14 10.81
C LYS A 297 13.55 -2.75 10.54
N TYR A 298 13.77 -3.26 9.33
CA TYR A 298 15.06 -3.82 8.95
C TYR A 298 16.18 -2.78 8.92
N TYR A 299 15.92 -1.59 8.35
CA TYR A 299 16.89 -0.49 8.36
C TYR A 299 17.28 -0.05 9.78
N CYS A 300 16.31 0.10 10.68
CA CYS A 300 16.57 0.43 12.08
C CYS A 300 17.41 -0.66 12.77
N ALA A 301 17.12 -1.94 12.50
CA ALA A 301 17.91 -3.06 13.02
C ALA A 301 19.36 -3.01 12.54
N LEU A 302 19.61 -2.71 11.26
CA LEU A 302 20.96 -2.55 10.70
C LEU A 302 21.74 -1.40 11.35
N ASN A 303 21.06 -0.32 11.76
CA ASN A 303 21.69 0.85 12.35
C ASN A 303 21.67 0.85 13.89
N HIS A 304 21.26 -0.25 14.53
CA HIS A 304 21.09 -0.36 15.98
C HIS A 304 20.17 0.73 16.58
N GLN A 305 19.20 1.19 15.81
CA GLN A 305 18.20 2.16 16.24
C GLN A 305 16.93 1.45 16.73
N LYS A 306 16.27 2.02 17.74
CA LYS A 306 14.98 1.50 18.22
C LYS A 306 13.91 1.77 17.16
N PHE A 307 13.21 0.71 16.77
CA PHE A 307 12.04 0.80 15.90
C PHE A 307 10.81 1.10 16.77
N GLN A 308 10.09 2.18 16.44
CA GLN A 308 8.85 2.57 17.11
C GLN A 308 7.74 2.68 16.07
N LEU A 309 6.63 1.99 16.33
CA LEU A 309 5.40 2.08 15.55
C LEU A 309 4.45 3.06 16.23
N SER A 310 3.69 3.82 15.45
CA SER A 310 2.55 4.55 15.99
C SER A 310 1.44 3.59 16.38
N VAL A 311 0.58 3.99 17.33
CA VAL A 311 -0.57 3.19 17.80
C VAL A 311 -1.41 2.65 16.64
N TYR A 312 -1.68 3.50 15.64
CA TYR A 312 -2.38 3.12 14.41
C TYR A 312 -1.74 1.92 13.70
N HIS A 313 -0.42 1.93 13.47
CA HIS A 313 0.25 0.84 12.76
C HIS A 313 0.40 -0.42 13.61
N THR A 314 0.36 -0.30 14.94
CA THR A 314 0.37 -1.47 15.84
C THR A 314 -0.87 -2.34 15.65
N GLU A 315 -2.06 -1.73 15.53
CA GLU A 315 -3.30 -2.49 15.27
C GLU A 315 -3.26 -3.24 13.93
N PHE A 316 -2.70 -2.61 12.89
CA PHE A 316 -2.48 -3.27 11.60
C PHE A 316 -1.54 -4.46 11.74
N LEU A 317 -0.42 -4.28 12.43
CA LEU A 317 0.58 -5.33 12.62
C LEU A 317 -0.03 -6.55 13.33
N GLU A 318 -0.80 -6.34 14.41
CA GLU A 318 -1.48 -7.45 15.10
C GLU A 318 -2.38 -8.25 14.16
N LEU A 319 -3.13 -7.56 13.29
CA LEU A 319 -4.00 -8.21 12.33
C LEU A 319 -3.21 -8.92 11.23
N PHE A 320 -2.10 -8.35 10.76
CA PHE A 320 -1.20 -8.98 9.81
C PHE A 320 -0.64 -10.30 10.35
N CYS A 321 -0.18 -10.33 11.60
CA CYS A 321 0.29 -11.55 12.26
C CYS A 321 -0.83 -12.60 12.35
N ARG A 322 -2.07 -12.19 12.65
CA ARG A 322 -3.22 -13.12 12.63
C ARG A 322 -3.50 -13.71 11.25
N TYR A 323 -3.36 -12.93 10.18
CA TYR A 323 -3.45 -13.44 8.81
C TYR A 323 -2.32 -14.44 8.50
N TYR A 324 -1.10 -14.14 8.94
CA TYR A 324 0.05 -15.02 8.76
C TYR A 324 -0.14 -16.36 9.49
N GLN A 325 -0.60 -16.33 10.73
CA GLN A 325 -0.97 -17.54 11.50
C GLN A 325 -2.11 -18.33 10.82
N MET A 326 -3.11 -17.63 10.27
CA MET A 326 -4.21 -18.25 9.53
C MET A 326 -3.74 -18.94 8.26
N ALA A 327 -2.75 -18.37 7.55
CA ALA A 327 -2.16 -19.02 6.38
C ALA A 327 -1.61 -20.41 6.72
N PHE A 328 -0.94 -20.57 7.87
CA PHE A 328 -0.51 -21.89 8.35
C PHE A 328 -1.67 -22.82 8.69
N SER A 329 -2.73 -22.32 9.33
CA SER A 329 -3.92 -23.16 9.62
C SER A 329 -4.66 -23.64 8.36
N LEU A 330 -4.43 -22.97 7.23
CA LEU A 330 -4.95 -23.37 5.92
C LEU A 330 -3.95 -24.22 5.13
N ASP A 331 -2.86 -24.70 5.77
CA ASP A 331 -1.76 -25.44 5.15
C ASP A 331 -1.08 -24.71 3.98
N VAL A 332 -0.91 -23.39 4.10
CA VAL A 332 -0.08 -22.62 3.16
C VAL A 332 1.37 -22.68 3.60
N ASP A 333 2.20 -23.35 2.80
CA ASP A 333 3.65 -23.32 2.96
C ASP A 333 4.20 -22.01 2.38
N VAL A 334 4.22 -20.96 3.20
CA VAL A 334 4.61 -19.60 2.78
C VAL A 334 6.02 -19.58 2.20
N GLU A 335 6.96 -20.36 2.74
CA GLU A 335 8.34 -20.42 2.24
C GLU A 335 8.39 -21.00 0.82
N LYS A 336 7.74 -22.15 0.59
CA LYS A 336 7.72 -22.76 -0.76
C LYS A 336 7.00 -21.89 -1.77
N GLU A 337 5.87 -21.28 -1.40
CA GLU A 337 5.12 -20.41 -2.30
C GLU A 337 5.91 -19.13 -2.63
N PHE A 338 6.60 -18.55 -1.65
CA PHE A 338 7.48 -17.41 -1.90
C PHE A 338 8.65 -17.78 -2.82
N GLN A 339 9.21 -18.98 -2.68
CA GLN A 339 10.25 -19.47 -3.58
C GLN A 339 9.75 -19.60 -5.02
N LYS A 340 8.50 -20.06 -5.22
CA LYS A 340 7.86 -20.08 -6.55
C LYS A 340 7.71 -18.68 -7.13
N VAL A 341 7.33 -17.69 -6.32
CA VAL A 341 7.26 -16.28 -6.75
C VAL A 341 8.63 -15.79 -7.23
N ILE A 342 9.72 -16.14 -6.54
CA ILE A 342 11.09 -15.80 -6.98
C ILE A 342 11.44 -16.48 -8.31
N GLU A 343 11.10 -17.75 -8.50
CA GLU A 343 11.35 -18.45 -9.76
C GLU A 343 10.55 -17.86 -10.93
N GLU A 344 9.30 -17.45 -10.70
CA GLU A 344 8.52 -16.69 -11.68
C GLU A 344 9.22 -15.36 -12.04
N CYS A 345 9.72 -14.62 -11.05
CA CYS A 345 10.48 -13.39 -11.30
C CYS A 345 11.71 -13.62 -12.19
N LYS A 346 12.43 -14.73 -11.98
CA LYS A 346 13.57 -15.11 -12.82
C LYS A 346 13.14 -15.36 -14.26
N ILE A 347 12.03 -16.04 -14.49
CA ILE A 347 11.53 -16.33 -15.85
C ILE A 347 11.23 -15.03 -16.61
N ILE A 348 10.65 -14.02 -15.95
CA ILE A 348 10.29 -12.74 -16.57
C ILE A 348 11.52 -11.99 -17.10
N TYR A 349 12.62 -11.98 -16.34
CA TYR A 349 13.78 -11.13 -16.64
C TYR A 349 15.01 -11.87 -17.18
N ARG A 350 15.06 -13.21 -17.12
CA ARG A 350 16.16 -14.01 -17.69
C ARG A 350 16.29 -13.86 -19.21
N SER A 351 15.19 -13.57 -19.90
CA SER A 351 15.18 -13.37 -21.36
C SER A 351 15.69 -11.99 -21.79
N VAL A 352 16.02 -11.10 -20.85
CA VAL A 352 16.52 -9.76 -21.19
C VAL A 352 17.96 -9.87 -21.71
N PRO A 353 18.23 -9.44 -22.96
CA PRO A 353 19.56 -9.54 -23.53
C PRO A 353 20.62 -8.73 -22.76
N PRO A 354 21.90 -9.13 -22.80
CA PRO A 354 23.01 -8.29 -22.36
C PRO A 354 23.20 -7.12 -23.34
N GLU A 355 23.78 -6.01 -22.88
CA GLU A 355 23.95 -4.77 -23.69
C GLU A 355 24.72 -5.00 -25.02
N ILE A 356 25.61 -6.00 -25.04
CA ILE A 356 26.44 -6.37 -26.19
C ILE A 356 25.60 -6.81 -27.41
N SER A 357 24.36 -7.28 -27.21
CA SER A 357 23.50 -7.70 -28.31
C SER A 357 22.65 -6.57 -28.93
N ALA A 358 22.74 -5.34 -28.41
CA ALA A 358 22.03 -4.20 -29.00
C ALA A 358 22.81 -3.65 -30.20
N VAL A 359 22.26 -3.84 -31.40
CA VAL A 359 22.95 -3.53 -32.67
C VAL A 359 23.08 -2.00 -32.90
N ASN A 360 22.09 -1.21 -32.46
CA ASN A 360 22.01 0.26 -32.65
C ASN A 360 21.45 0.99 -31.39
N ASP A 361 21.63 2.32 -31.31
CA ASP A 361 21.11 3.16 -30.21
C ASP A 361 19.57 3.16 -30.10
N GLU A 362 18.85 3.07 -31.22
CA GLU A 362 17.39 2.89 -31.23
C GLU A 362 16.98 1.55 -30.61
N ALA A 363 17.74 0.49 -30.86
CA ALA A 363 17.50 -0.82 -30.26
C ALA A 363 17.74 -0.79 -28.74
N LYS A 364 18.72 0.00 -28.26
CA LYS A 364 18.94 0.23 -26.83
C LYS A 364 17.73 0.91 -26.18
N LEU A 365 17.18 1.97 -26.80
CA LEU A 365 15.99 2.65 -26.28
C LEU A 365 14.76 1.74 -26.24
N VAL A 366 14.56 0.91 -27.27
CA VAL A 366 13.47 -0.06 -27.30
C VAL A 366 13.64 -1.09 -26.17
N LEU A 367 14.84 -1.64 -25.98
CA LEU A 367 15.15 -2.59 -24.91
C LEU A 367 14.97 -1.97 -23.52
N GLU A 368 15.44 -0.73 -23.30
CA GLU A 368 15.21 0.02 -22.07
C GLU A 368 13.72 0.16 -21.77
N SER A 369 12.92 0.55 -22.77
CA SER A 369 11.46 0.68 -22.61
C SER A 369 10.75 -0.66 -22.38
N MET A 370 11.28 -1.76 -22.94
CA MET A 370 10.71 -3.09 -22.84
C MET A 370 10.77 -3.61 -21.40
N VAL A 371 11.88 -3.39 -20.69
CA VAL A 371 12.08 -3.89 -19.32
C VAL A 371 10.97 -3.41 -18.37
N TYR A 372 10.49 -2.17 -18.52
CA TYR A 372 9.39 -1.65 -17.72
C TYR A 372 8.07 -2.39 -18.00
N LYS A 373 7.82 -2.77 -19.26
CA LYS A 373 6.58 -3.43 -19.71
C LYS A 373 6.51 -4.92 -19.38
N LEU A 374 7.65 -5.60 -19.22
CA LEU A 374 7.71 -7.06 -19.04
C LEU A 374 6.78 -7.57 -17.93
N ALA A 375 6.88 -6.99 -16.74
CA ALA A 375 6.04 -7.41 -15.61
C ALA A 375 4.55 -7.12 -15.84
N TYR A 376 4.23 -5.95 -16.42
CA TYR A 376 2.85 -5.62 -16.75
C TYR A 376 2.24 -6.60 -17.76
N THR A 377 2.97 -6.89 -18.84
CA THR A 377 2.52 -7.86 -19.85
C THR A 377 2.39 -9.26 -19.25
N PHE A 378 3.31 -9.67 -18.37
CA PHE A 378 3.22 -10.94 -17.67
C PHE A 378 1.96 -11.04 -16.81
N GLU A 379 1.65 -10.02 -15.99
CA GLU A 379 0.46 -10.04 -15.14
C GLU A 379 -0.84 -10.06 -15.97
N VAL A 380 -0.90 -9.30 -17.08
CA VAL A 380 -2.05 -9.34 -18.00
C VAL A 380 -2.20 -10.72 -18.65
N GLN A 381 -1.10 -11.34 -19.09
CA GLN A 381 -1.15 -12.69 -19.67
C GLN A 381 -1.49 -13.75 -18.63
N LYS A 382 -1.02 -13.61 -17.40
CA LYS A 382 -1.32 -14.50 -16.28
C LYS A 382 -2.82 -14.44 -15.96
N ALA A 383 -3.38 -13.23 -15.84
CA ALA A 383 -4.82 -13.04 -15.62
C ALA A 383 -5.69 -13.58 -16.77
N ALA A 384 -5.25 -13.43 -18.02
CA ALA A 384 -5.99 -13.93 -19.19
C ALA A 384 -5.98 -15.47 -19.31
N ASN A 385 -4.91 -16.12 -18.85
CA ASN A 385 -4.71 -17.56 -18.97
C ASN A 385 -4.96 -18.33 -17.66
N GLU A 386 -5.46 -17.67 -16.61
CA GLU A 386 -5.67 -18.28 -15.30
C GLU A 386 -6.81 -19.32 -15.37
N LYS A 387 -6.45 -20.61 -15.37
CA LYS A 387 -7.40 -21.73 -15.39
C LYS A 387 -7.68 -22.31 -13.99
N ASN A 388 -6.81 -22.01 -13.03
CA ASN A 388 -6.84 -22.57 -11.68
C ASN A 388 -6.91 -21.44 -10.65
N VAL A 389 -7.57 -21.69 -9.53
CA VAL A 389 -7.59 -20.79 -8.36
C VAL A 389 -6.19 -20.78 -7.72
N GLY A 390 -5.33 -19.89 -8.19
CA GLY A 390 -4.00 -19.67 -7.63
C GLY A 390 -4.04 -18.79 -6.38
N LEU A 391 -2.97 -18.86 -5.59
CA LEU A 391 -2.70 -17.91 -4.52
C LEU A 391 -2.40 -16.53 -5.10
N ASP A 392 -2.80 -15.48 -4.38
CA ASP A 392 -2.44 -14.12 -4.74
C ASP A 392 -0.95 -13.88 -4.48
N SER A 393 -0.21 -13.52 -5.53
CA SER A 393 1.25 -13.35 -5.48
C SER A 393 1.65 -12.16 -4.60
N ASN A 394 0.82 -11.11 -4.53
CA ASN A 394 1.05 -9.97 -3.63
C ASN A 394 0.94 -10.41 -2.17
N GLY A 395 -0.09 -11.20 -1.82
CA GLY A 395 -0.28 -11.76 -0.48
C GLY A 395 0.86 -12.65 -0.01
N VAL A 396 1.34 -13.53 -0.89
CA VAL A 396 2.50 -14.40 -0.59
C VAL A 396 3.75 -13.57 -0.31
N LEU A 397 4.03 -12.54 -1.12
CA LEU A 397 5.14 -11.62 -0.88
C LEU A 397 4.96 -10.87 0.44
N LEU A 398 3.76 -10.39 0.76
CA LEU A 398 3.50 -9.72 2.05
C LEU A 398 3.74 -10.63 3.24
N PHE A 399 3.33 -11.90 3.18
CA PHE A 399 3.60 -12.86 4.24
C PHE A 399 5.09 -13.06 4.50
N SER A 400 5.93 -12.96 3.47
CA SER A 400 7.39 -13.01 3.67
C SER A 400 7.93 -11.85 4.52
N GLY A 401 7.35 -10.65 4.38
CA GLY A 401 7.68 -9.49 5.22
C GLY A 401 7.08 -9.59 6.61
N ILE A 402 5.82 -10.04 6.72
CA ILE A 402 5.12 -10.21 8.00
C ILE A 402 5.83 -11.24 8.88
N HIS A 403 6.36 -12.33 8.30
CA HIS A 403 7.18 -13.29 9.04
C HIS A 403 8.34 -12.60 9.78
N TYR A 404 9.05 -11.67 9.11
CA TYR A 404 10.13 -10.90 9.74
C TYR A 404 9.60 -9.88 10.78
N LEU A 405 8.44 -9.30 10.53
CA LEU A 405 7.79 -8.41 11.51
C LEU A 405 7.42 -9.16 12.81
N GLU A 406 6.93 -10.40 12.72
CA GLU A 406 6.50 -11.21 13.86
C GLU A 406 7.67 -11.91 14.57
N THR A 407 8.55 -12.58 13.82
CA THR A 407 9.58 -13.48 14.39
C THR A 407 10.96 -12.83 14.54
N ASN A 408 11.20 -11.68 13.89
CA ASN A 408 12.53 -11.12 13.65
C ASN A 408 13.50 -12.05 12.89
N GLN A 409 12.99 -13.11 12.25
CA GLN A 409 13.76 -14.02 11.42
C GLN A 409 13.38 -13.83 9.95
N HIS A 410 14.29 -14.21 9.06
CA HIS A 410 14.08 -14.14 7.62
C HIS A 410 13.42 -15.42 7.14
N LEU A 411 12.37 -15.29 6.32
CA LEU A 411 11.61 -16.45 5.83
C LEU A 411 12.52 -17.40 5.04
N VAL A 412 13.36 -16.83 4.16
CA VAL A 412 14.33 -17.57 3.35
C VAL A 412 15.74 -17.21 3.80
N LYS A 413 16.58 -18.22 4.00
CA LYS A 413 17.96 -18.07 4.51
C LYS A 413 18.91 -17.34 3.57
N ARG A 414 18.64 -17.38 2.25
CA ARG A 414 19.48 -16.73 1.24
C ARG A 414 18.66 -16.33 0.03
N ILE A 415 18.72 -15.05 -0.32
CA ILE A 415 18.26 -14.51 -1.60
C ILE A 415 19.47 -13.87 -2.31
N THR A 416 19.51 -13.94 -3.64
CA THR A 416 20.53 -13.24 -4.43
C THR A 416 20.15 -11.79 -4.68
N ILE A 417 21.13 -10.92 -4.93
CA ILE A 417 20.81 -9.53 -5.27
C ILE A 417 20.05 -9.47 -6.60
N THR A 418 20.38 -10.34 -7.55
CA THR A 418 19.64 -10.47 -8.81
C THR A 418 18.18 -10.84 -8.57
N ASP A 419 17.91 -11.81 -7.70
CA ASP A 419 16.55 -12.25 -7.38
C ASP A 419 15.75 -11.14 -6.70
N ALA A 420 16.37 -10.41 -5.77
CA ALA A 420 15.75 -9.26 -5.10
C ALA A 420 15.45 -8.10 -6.08
N ILE A 421 16.32 -7.87 -7.08
CA ILE A 421 16.07 -6.87 -8.13
C ILE A 421 14.90 -7.28 -9.02
N TYR A 422 14.86 -8.53 -9.47
CA TYR A 422 13.74 -9.03 -10.26
C TYR A 422 12.42 -8.99 -9.49
N LEU A 423 12.46 -9.34 -8.20
CA LEU A 423 11.31 -9.23 -7.30
C LEU A 423 10.83 -7.78 -7.21
N TYR A 424 11.74 -6.84 -6.94
CA TYR A 424 11.38 -5.42 -6.86
C TYR A 424 10.76 -4.91 -8.16
N LEU A 425 11.38 -5.19 -9.31
CA LEU A 425 10.87 -4.73 -10.60
C LEU A 425 9.50 -5.34 -10.93
N ARG A 426 9.31 -6.65 -10.70
CA ARG A 426 8.04 -7.34 -10.96
C ARG A 426 6.86 -6.64 -10.29
N PHE A 427 7.02 -6.26 -9.02
CA PHE A 427 5.92 -5.72 -8.23
C PHE A 427 5.81 -4.19 -8.25
N THR A 428 6.82 -3.47 -8.78
CA THR A 428 6.81 -2.00 -8.80
C THR A 428 6.52 -1.42 -10.18
N THR A 429 7.02 -2.02 -11.27
CA THR A 429 6.87 -1.44 -12.62
C THR A 429 5.44 -1.50 -13.19
N PRO A 430 4.58 -2.51 -12.89
CA PRO A 430 3.21 -2.53 -13.42
C PRO A 430 2.39 -1.29 -13.01
N SER A 431 2.66 -0.74 -11.83
CA SER A 431 1.99 0.48 -11.33
C SER A 431 2.26 1.73 -12.16
N LEU A 432 3.31 1.72 -13.01
CA LEU A 432 3.61 2.81 -13.95
C LEU A 432 2.63 2.84 -15.13
N TYR A 433 1.99 1.71 -15.45
CA TYR A 433 1.05 1.57 -16.57
C TYR A 433 -0.41 1.56 -16.12
N SER A 434 -0.70 0.99 -14.94
CA SER A 434 -2.05 0.95 -14.40
C SER A 434 -2.06 1.13 -12.89
N LYS A 435 -2.94 2.01 -12.40
CA LYS A 435 -3.17 2.26 -10.97
C LYS A 435 -3.65 1.01 -10.23
N VAL A 436 -4.24 0.04 -10.93
CA VAL A 436 -4.74 -1.21 -10.33
C VAL A 436 -3.60 -1.99 -9.64
N TYR A 437 -2.38 -1.92 -10.18
CA TYR A 437 -1.21 -2.61 -9.62
C TYR A 437 -0.43 -1.77 -8.61
N TYR A 438 -0.93 -0.59 -8.23
CA TYR A 438 -0.27 0.22 -7.20
C TYR A 438 -0.45 -0.41 -5.82
N ASN A 439 0.64 -0.79 -5.17
CA ASN A 439 0.61 -1.38 -3.83
C ASN A 439 1.85 -1.03 -2.99
N VAL A 440 1.72 -0.03 -2.11
CA VAL A 440 2.77 0.47 -1.22
C VAL A 440 3.26 -0.59 -0.23
N ALA A 441 2.35 -1.43 0.28
CA ALA A 441 2.69 -2.49 1.22
C ALA A 441 3.66 -3.50 0.58
N VAL A 442 3.36 -3.93 -0.64
CA VAL A 442 4.18 -4.85 -1.43
C VAL A 442 5.52 -4.20 -1.81
N GLU A 443 5.51 -2.92 -2.19
CA GLU A 443 6.74 -2.18 -2.48
C GLU A 443 7.67 -2.10 -1.25
N SER A 444 7.12 -1.92 -0.04
CA SER A 444 7.91 -1.93 1.22
C SER A 444 8.59 -3.28 1.44
N VAL A 445 7.87 -4.38 1.30
CA VAL A 445 8.45 -5.73 1.47
C VAL A 445 9.49 -6.03 0.37
N SER A 446 9.26 -5.55 -0.84
CA SER A 446 10.24 -5.68 -1.94
C SER A 446 11.54 -4.90 -1.65
N ARG A 447 11.45 -3.68 -1.10
CA ARG A 447 12.63 -2.92 -0.66
C ARG A 447 13.35 -3.57 0.51
N TYR A 448 12.60 -4.19 1.42
CA TYR A 448 13.18 -5.00 2.50
C TYR A 448 14.05 -6.13 1.94
N TRP A 449 13.57 -6.88 0.94
CA TRP A 449 14.36 -7.94 0.32
C TRP A 449 15.60 -7.43 -0.41
N LEU A 450 15.56 -6.24 -1.02
CA LEU A 450 16.75 -5.57 -1.56
C LEU A 450 17.77 -5.27 -0.46
N TRP A 451 17.33 -4.68 0.66
CA TRP A 451 18.19 -4.43 1.81
C TRP A 451 18.83 -5.70 2.36
N TYR A 452 18.03 -6.76 2.50
CA TYR A 452 18.48 -8.05 2.98
C TYR A 452 19.54 -8.67 2.06
N ALA A 453 19.32 -8.67 0.75
CA ALA A 453 20.27 -9.21 -0.22
C ALA A 453 21.63 -8.50 -0.18
N ILE A 454 21.63 -7.17 -0.05
CA ILE A 454 22.87 -6.36 0.00
C ILE A 454 23.67 -6.61 1.27
N THR A 455 23.01 -6.88 2.39
CA THR A 455 23.64 -6.91 3.72
C THR A 455 24.04 -8.29 4.20
N THR A 456 23.43 -9.35 3.65
CA THR A 456 23.72 -10.73 4.05
C THR A 456 24.72 -11.44 3.16
N GLN A 457 24.84 -11.03 1.90
CA GLN A 457 25.79 -11.61 0.97
C GLN A 457 27.19 -10.98 1.10
N PRO A 458 28.27 -11.74 0.84
CA PRO A 458 29.60 -11.16 0.74
C PRO A 458 29.66 -10.08 -0.35
N LEU A 459 30.25 -8.92 -0.04
CA LEU A 459 30.35 -7.78 -0.95
C LEU A 459 30.96 -8.13 -2.32
N LYS A 460 31.87 -9.09 -2.37
CA LYS A 460 32.50 -9.56 -3.61
C LYS A 460 31.50 -10.29 -4.52
N ASP A 461 30.62 -11.09 -3.94
CA ASP A 461 29.62 -11.86 -4.66
C ASP A 461 28.57 -10.90 -5.24
N VAL A 462 28.08 -9.96 -4.42
CA VAL A 462 27.12 -8.93 -4.83
C VAL A 462 27.64 -8.11 -6.00
N LYS A 463 28.89 -7.63 -5.94
CA LYS A 463 29.53 -6.89 -7.04
C LYS A 463 29.66 -7.73 -8.31
N THR A 464 29.94 -9.03 -8.18
CA THR A 464 30.08 -9.93 -9.31
C THR A 464 28.73 -10.20 -9.98
N GLU A 465 27.69 -10.44 -9.18
CA GLU A 465 26.31 -10.62 -9.68
C GLU A 465 25.79 -9.36 -10.37
N LEU A 466 25.98 -8.18 -9.78
CA LEU A 466 25.57 -6.90 -10.39
C LEU A 466 26.33 -6.57 -11.68
N LYS A 467 27.60 -7.01 -11.79
CA LYS A 467 28.37 -6.86 -13.03
C LYS A 467 27.85 -7.78 -14.15
N ASN A 468 27.34 -8.95 -13.79
CA ASN A 468 26.79 -9.92 -14.74
C ASN A 468 25.33 -9.62 -15.12
N LEU A 469 24.63 -8.82 -14.33
CA LEU A 469 23.26 -8.40 -14.61
C LEU A 469 23.20 -7.49 -15.85
N SER A 470 22.14 -7.64 -16.65
CA SER A 470 21.92 -6.77 -17.81
C SER A 470 21.83 -5.30 -17.38
N VAL A 471 22.59 -4.43 -18.07
CA VAL A 471 22.65 -2.99 -17.80
C VAL A 471 21.26 -2.35 -17.89
N PHE A 472 20.40 -2.84 -18.79
CA PHE A 472 19.01 -2.38 -18.92
C PHE A 472 18.18 -2.62 -17.66
N VAL A 473 18.34 -3.79 -17.02
CA VAL A 473 17.65 -4.13 -15.76
C VAL A 473 18.16 -3.25 -14.63
N THR A 474 19.49 -3.07 -14.55
CA THR A 474 20.11 -2.23 -13.53
C THR A 474 19.68 -0.76 -13.65
N LYS A 475 19.66 -0.20 -14.86
CA LYS A 475 19.15 1.15 -15.10
C LYS A 475 17.67 1.28 -14.75
N ALA A 476 16.84 0.30 -15.15
CA ALA A 476 15.42 0.30 -14.80
C ALA A 476 15.19 0.30 -13.29
N LEU A 477 15.91 -0.53 -12.54
CA LEU A 477 15.87 -0.55 -11.07
C LEU A 477 16.15 0.83 -10.48
N LEU A 478 17.27 1.45 -10.88
CA LEU A 478 17.70 2.74 -10.34
C LEU A 478 16.71 3.86 -10.68
N HIS A 479 16.17 3.88 -11.91
CA HIS A 479 15.16 4.85 -12.32
C HIS A 479 13.85 4.68 -11.55
N VAL A 480 13.35 3.45 -11.39
CA VAL A 480 12.10 3.18 -10.66
C VAL A 480 12.24 3.55 -9.19
N LEU A 481 13.36 3.18 -8.55
CA LEU A 481 13.67 3.56 -7.16
C LEU A 481 13.70 5.08 -6.99
N LEU A 482 14.39 5.80 -7.89
CA LEU A 482 14.48 7.26 -7.84
C LEU A 482 13.11 7.91 -8.03
N GLN A 483 12.36 7.51 -9.07
CA GLN A 483 11.05 8.08 -9.37
C GLN A 483 10.07 7.91 -8.22
N LYS A 484 9.98 6.70 -7.65
CA LYS A 484 9.10 6.40 -6.51
C LYS A 484 9.51 7.18 -5.27
N ASN A 485 10.81 7.32 -5.02
CA ASN A 485 11.31 8.08 -3.89
C ASN A 485 11.02 9.58 -4.02
N CYS A 486 11.10 10.16 -5.23
CA CYS A 486 10.74 11.56 -5.48
C CYS A 486 9.28 11.89 -5.15
N ILE A 487 8.38 10.91 -5.22
CA ILE A 487 6.94 11.06 -4.93
C ILE A 487 6.63 10.80 -3.44
N GLN A 488 7.54 10.14 -2.70
CA GLN A 488 7.33 9.75 -1.31
C GLN A 488 7.21 10.97 -0.39
N VAL A 489 6.06 11.13 0.27
CA VAL A 489 5.78 12.26 1.18
C VAL A 489 6.50 12.09 2.52
N ASN A 490 6.58 10.87 3.04
CA ASN A 490 7.21 10.60 4.34
C ASN A 490 8.73 10.78 4.27
N HIS A 491 9.27 11.73 5.04
CA HIS A 491 10.69 12.06 5.06
C HIS A 491 11.60 10.90 5.49
N GLN A 492 11.19 10.11 6.48
CA GLN A 492 11.96 8.97 6.97
C GLN A 492 12.07 7.88 5.88
N LEU A 493 10.94 7.52 5.25
CA LEU A 493 10.92 6.57 4.14
C LEU A 493 11.75 7.06 2.95
N ARG A 494 11.65 8.36 2.65
CA ARG A 494 12.44 9.00 1.60
C ARG A 494 13.94 8.84 1.87
N MET A 495 14.38 9.17 3.08
CA MET A 495 15.79 9.04 3.49
C MET A 495 16.28 7.59 3.42
N ILE A 496 15.49 6.63 3.93
CA ILE A 496 15.84 5.21 3.91
C ILE A 496 16.01 4.72 2.46
N SER A 497 15.08 5.04 1.56
CA SER A 497 15.21 4.57 0.17
C SER A 497 16.29 5.31 -0.63
N PHE A 498 16.60 6.57 -0.32
CA PHE A 498 17.78 7.23 -0.89
C PHE A 498 19.07 6.58 -0.40
N THR A 499 19.13 6.18 0.87
CA THR A 499 20.30 5.45 1.40
C THR A 499 20.47 4.10 0.70
N LEU A 500 19.37 3.39 0.42
CA LEU A 500 19.38 2.16 -0.38
C LEU A 500 19.91 2.44 -1.78
N LEU A 501 19.42 3.48 -2.45
CA LEU A 501 19.85 3.89 -3.79
C LEU A 501 21.36 4.20 -3.82
N THR A 502 21.85 4.97 -2.86
CA THR A 502 23.29 5.28 -2.74
C THR A 502 24.13 4.02 -2.54
N ARG A 503 23.68 3.10 -1.66
CA ARG A 503 24.40 1.83 -1.45
C ARG A 503 24.42 0.96 -2.72
N LEU A 504 23.31 0.89 -3.46
CA LEU A 504 23.27 0.18 -4.75
C LEU A 504 24.23 0.81 -5.76
N LEU A 505 24.26 2.15 -5.86
CA LEU A 505 25.19 2.87 -6.73
C LEU A 505 26.65 2.59 -6.39
N CYS A 506 27.00 2.38 -5.11
CA CYS A 506 28.35 1.97 -4.66
C CYS A 506 28.73 0.52 -5.01
N LEU A 507 27.78 -0.32 -5.44
CA LEU A 507 27.99 -1.73 -5.72
C LEU A 507 27.98 -2.07 -7.21
N ILE A 508 27.35 -1.24 -8.03
CA ILE A 508 27.24 -1.37 -9.49
C ILE A 508 28.54 -0.92 -10.19
N PRO A 509 28.91 -1.40 -11.38
CA PRO A 509 30.09 -0.88 -12.09
C PRO A 509 30.08 0.65 -12.26
N GLU A 510 31.25 1.29 -12.09
CA GLU A 510 31.39 2.76 -12.10
C GLU A 510 30.82 3.40 -13.38
N SER A 511 31.04 2.78 -14.54
CA SER A 511 30.52 3.27 -15.82
C SER A 511 28.99 3.39 -15.80
N VAL A 512 28.31 2.31 -15.39
CA VAL A 512 26.83 2.26 -15.32
C VAL A 512 26.30 3.24 -14.28
N ALA A 513 26.96 3.36 -13.13
CA ALA A 513 26.57 4.31 -12.09
C ALA A 513 26.71 5.76 -12.57
N PHE A 514 27.80 6.11 -13.25
CA PHE A 514 28.00 7.45 -13.79
C PHE A 514 27.04 7.77 -14.93
N ASP A 515 26.80 6.83 -15.85
CA ASP A 515 25.86 7.01 -16.95
C ASP A 515 24.44 7.26 -16.43
N PHE A 516 23.99 6.48 -15.42
CA PHE A 516 22.71 6.74 -14.75
C PHE A 516 22.64 8.14 -14.12
N ILE A 517 23.69 8.57 -13.41
CA ILE A 517 23.73 9.90 -12.79
C ILE A 517 23.59 10.99 -13.86
N LEU A 518 24.32 10.85 -14.97
CA LEU A 518 24.27 11.80 -16.08
C LEU A 518 22.89 11.82 -16.75
N ASP A 519 22.31 10.65 -16.99
CA ASP A 519 20.97 10.47 -17.55
C ASP A 519 19.93 11.20 -16.67
N VAL A 520 20.01 11.05 -15.35
CA VAL A 520 19.11 11.76 -14.41
C VAL A 520 19.29 13.27 -14.47
N LEU A 521 20.53 13.77 -14.45
CA LEU A 521 20.78 15.22 -14.49
C LEU A 521 20.25 15.86 -15.78
N LYS A 522 20.33 15.14 -16.90
CA LYS A 522 19.82 15.60 -18.21
C LYS A 522 18.30 15.49 -18.30
N THR A 523 17.74 14.30 -18.03
CA THR A 523 16.37 13.94 -18.45
C THR A 523 15.33 13.96 -17.35
N CYS A 524 15.72 13.91 -16.06
CA CYS A 524 14.75 13.77 -14.98
C CYS A 524 13.88 15.04 -14.83
N PRO A 525 12.54 14.91 -14.79
CA PRO A 525 11.66 16.06 -14.63
C PRO A 525 11.58 16.55 -13.17
N PHE A 526 12.04 15.75 -12.21
CA PHE A 526 11.92 16.05 -10.78
C PHE A 526 13.16 16.81 -10.26
N PRO A 527 13.01 18.06 -9.78
CA PRO A 527 14.14 18.82 -9.26
C PRO A 527 14.77 18.17 -8.02
N LEU A 528 13.94 17.60 -7.13
CA LEU A 528 14.40 16.84 -5.97
C LEU A 528 15.25 15.61 -6.38
N GLY A 529 14.94 14.98 -7.50
CA GLY A 529 15.74 13.88 -8.04
C GLY A 529 17.10 14.36 -8.48
N LYS A 530 17.17 15.48 -9.23
CA LYS A 530 18.44 16.08 -9.69
C LYS A 530 19.31 16.53 -8.51
N THR A 531 18.76 17.23 -7.53
CA THR A 531 19.52 17.68 -6.35
C THR A 531 20.04 16.51 -5.52
N SER A 532 19.21 15.50 -5.28
CA SER A 532 19.59 14.32 -4.48
C SER A 532 20.68 13.52 -5.18
N ILE A 533 20.56 13.26 -6.49
CA ILE A 533 21.58 12.54 -7.26
C ILE A 533 22.88 13.34 -7.37
N LEU A 534 22.82 14.67 -7.46
CA LEU A 534 24.01 15.51 -7.43
C LEU A 534 24.73 15.43 -6.06
N CYS A 535 23.98 15.39 -4.96
CA CYS A 535 24.54 15.11 -3.64
C CYS A 535 25.15 13.71 -3.55
N VAL A 536 24.53 12.69 -4.13
CA VAL A 536 25.10 11.34 -4.20
C VAL A 536 26.38 11.34 -5.02
N LEU A 537 26.42 12.00 -6.19
CA LEU A 537 27.63 12.12 -7.00
C LEU A 537 28.76 12.79 -6.23
N LYS A 538 28.46 13.86 -5.48
CA LYS A 538 29.42 14.52 -4.59
C LYS A 538 30.02 13.54 -3.60
N ASP A 539 29.19 12.73 -2.95
CA ASP A 539 29.62 11.79 -1.92
C ASP A 539 30.44 10.64 -2.52
N LEU A 540 30.00 10.07 -3.66
CA LEU A 540 30.71 9.02 -4.40
C LEU A 540 32.09 9.50 -4.94
N SER A 541 32.20 10.78 -5.27
CA SER A 541 33.45 11.40 -5.74
C SER A 541 34.42 11.72 -4.59
N ARG A 542 33.93 11.75 -3.33
CA ARG A 542 34.76 11.98 -2.13
C ARG A 542 35.13 10.70 -1.39
N GLN A 543 34.27 9.70 -1.44
CA GLN A 543 34.39 8.52 -0.59
C GLN A 543 35.64 7.71 -0.95
N ARG A 544 36.60 7.65 -0.01
CA ARG A 544 37.86 6.90 -0.16
C ARG A 544 37.56 5.40 -0.10
N ILE A 545 37.95 4.65 -1.12
CA ILE A 545 37.95 3.19 -1.04
C ILE A 545 39.13 2.77 -0.16
N CYS A 546 38.86 2.30 1.06
CA CYS A 546 39.89 1.72 1.91
C CYS A 546 40.23 0.31 1.37
N THR A 547 41.47 0.11 0.93
CA THR A 547 41.97 -1.15 0.36
C THR A 547 42.13 -2.30 1.37
N LYS A 548 41.56 -2.21 2.58
CA LYS A 548 41.64 -3.24 3.62
C LYS A 548 40.64 -4.42 3.46
N ASP A 549 39.78 -4.42 2.44
CA ASP A 549 38.76 -5.48 2.21
C ASP A 549 39.28 -6.78 1.55
N ASN A 550 40.61 -6.97 1.46
CA ASN A 550 41.22 -8.20 0.95
C ASN A 550 41.93 -9.06 2.01
N SER A 551 41.87 -8.72 3.30
CA SER A 551 42.37 -9.59 4.37
C SER A 551 41.30 -9.86 5.43
N PRO A 552 41.01 -11.13 5.79
CA PRO A 552 40.11 -11.42 6.88
C PRO A 552 40.89 -11.24 8.19
N ARG A 553 40.61 -10.18 8.95
CA ARG A 553 40.96 -10.17 10.39
C ARG A 553 40.15 -9.12 11.15
N ARG A 554 39.30 -9.61 12.05
CA ARG A 554 38.89 -8.87 13.26
C ARG A 554 40.18 -8.46 13.98
N ARG A 555 40.51 -7.18 14.00
CA ARG A 555 41.36 -6.61 15.05
C ARG A 555 40.51 -5.67 15.88
N SER A 556 40.57 -5.85 17.18
CA SER A 556 39.85 -5.04 18.16
C SER A 556 40.44 -3.62 18.14
N ILE A 557 39.57 -2.62 18.23
CA ILE A 557 39.91 -1.18 18.29
C ILE A 557 40.94 -0.88 19.39
N SER A 558 41.02 -1.73 20.42
CA SER A 558 42.02 -1.63 21.49
C SER A 558 43.48 -1.83 21.04
N GLU A 559 43.72 -2.57 19.95
CA GLU A 559 45.07 -2.79 19.40
C GLU A 559 45.56 -1.60 18.57
N GLU A 560 44.66 -0.87 17.89
CA GLU A 560 45.02 0.33 17.11
C GLU A 560 45.46 1.51 17.99
N PHE A 561 44.98 1.58 19.25
CA PHE A 561 45.44 2.59 20.21
C PHE A 561 46.81 2.28 20.82
N SER A 562 47.28 1.04 20.77
CA SER A 562 48.59 0.65 21.34
C SER A 562 49.75 0.83 20.35
N GLU A 563 49.48 0.93 19.06
CA GLU A 563 50.49 1.19 18.01
C GLU A 563 50.71 2.68 17.70
N LEU A 564 49.91 3.58 18.29
CA LEU A 564 50.11 5.04 18.21
C LEU A 564 51.20 5.50 19.20
N GLY A 565 52.39 4.93 19.07
CA GLY A 565 53.62 5.50 19.61
C GLY A 565 54.09 6.63 18.70
N ILE A 566 54.15 7.84 19.26
CA ILE A 566 54.63 9.05 18.61
C ILE A 566 56.03 8.80 18.03
N ASN A 567 56.17 8.87 16.71
CA ASN A 567 57.43 9.18 16.04
C ASN A 567 57.13 10.17 14.92
N ASP A 568 57.44 11.43 15.21
CA ASP A 568 57.62 12.48 14.22
C ASP A 568 58.79 12.10 13.30
N ASP A 569 58.46 11.90 12.03
CA ASP A 569 59.28 12.09 10.82
C ASP A 569 58.97 11.00 9.80
N GLN A 570 58.01 11.29 8.93
CA GLN A 570 58.06 10.84 7.53
C GLN A 570 57.05 11.60 6.69
N ARG A 571 57.57 12.37 5.72
CA ARG A 571 56.83 12.82 4.55
C ARG A 571 56.18 11.61 3.88
N SER A 572 54.90 11.35 4.18
CA SER A 572 54.16 10.28 3.53
C SER A 572 53.81 10.71 2.11
N THR A 573 54.54 10.16 1.14
CA THR A 573 54.17 10.01 -0.26
C THR A 573 52.66 9.85 -0.45
N GLN A 574 52.08 10.64 -1.36
CA GLN A 574 50.73 10.49 -1.91
C GLN A 574 50.51 9.05 -2.38
N SER A 575 50.02 8.20 -1.49
CA SER A 575 49.53 6.87 -1.84
C SER A 575 48.11 7.03 -2.38
N ASN A 576 47.94 6.61 -3.63
CA ASN A 576 46.71 6.60 -4.45
C ASN A 576 45.39 6.61 -3.65
N ILE A 577 44.81 7.80 -3.48
CA ILE A 577 43.45 7.97 -2.99
C ILE A 577 42.51 7.56 -4.13
N ARG A 578 41.95 6.35 -4.09
CA ARG A 578 40.93 5.91 -5.05
C ARG A 578 39.54 6.30 -4.54
N CYS A 579 38.95 7.30 -5.17
CA CYS A 579 37.51 7.59 -5.07
C CYS A 579 36.72 6.54 -5.87
N TYR A 580 35.44 6.36 -5.52
CA TYR A 580 34.58 5.40 -6.21
C TYR A 580 34.28 5.81 -7.66
N ILE A 581 33.92 7.08 -7.87
CA ILE A 581 33.88 7.68 -9.21
C ILE A 581 35.19 8.44 -9.42
N GLN A 582 35.98 8.02 -10.41
CA GLN A 582 37.15 8.75 -10.86
C GLN A 582 36.72 9.79 -11.89
N LEU A 583 36.81 11.05 -11.48
CA LEU A 583 36.53 12.20 -12.34
C LEU A 583 37.67 12.34 -13.36
N ASN A 584 37.40 12.01 -14.62
CA ASN A 584 38.26 12.32 -15.75
C ASN A 584 37.74 13.56 -16.50
N SER A 585 38.55 14.11 -17.40
CA SER A 585 38.20 15.33 -18.16
C SER A 585 36.85 15.21 -18.89
N SER A 586 36.50 14.02 -19.40
CA SER A 586 35.22 13.80 -20.10
C SER A 586 34.02 13.81 -19.15
N LYS A 587 34.10 13.14 -18.00
CA LYS A 587 33.06 13.14 -16.97
C LYS A 587 32.85 14.55 -16.39
N MET A 588 33.93 15.29 -16.17
CA MET A 588 33.86 16.68 -15.69
C MET A 588 33.12 17.59 -16.68
N LYS A 589 33.44 17.49 -17.98
CA LYS A 589 32.75 18.24 -19.04
C LYS A 589 31.26 17.90 -19.10
N ALA A 590 30.91 16.61 -19.03
CA ALA A 590 29.52 16.18 -19.09
C ALA A 590 28.66 16.75 -17.94
N VAL A 591 29.19 16.79 -16.71
CA VAL A 591 28.51 17.40 -15.56
C VAL A 591 28.48 18.93 -15.68
N HIS A 592 29.55 19.53 -16.18
CA HIS A 592 29.64 20.97 -16.43
C HIS A 592 28.58 21.44 -17.43
N ASP A 593 28.37 20.71 -18.53
CA ASP A 593 27.35 21.05 -19.53
C ASP A 593 25.94 21.04 -18.94
N CYS A 594 25.63 20.08 -18.06
CA CYS A 594 24.37 20.04 -17.32
C CYS A 594 24.21 21.26 -16.39
N CYS A 595 25.29 21.70 -15.74
CA CYS A 595 25.28 22.91 -14.91
C CYS A 595 25.05 24.17 -15.76
N VAL A 596 25.75 24.31 -16.89
CA VAL A 596 25.58 25.45 -17.80
C VAL A 596 24.14 25.56 -18.29
N GLN A 597 23.51 24.44 -18.63
CA GLN A 597 22.10 24.42 -19.00
C GLN A 597 21.21 24.86 -17.83
N THR A 598 21.49 24.37 -16.62
CA THR A 598 20.76 24.77 -15.39
C THR A 598 20.90 26.26 -15.09
N ILE A 599 22.08 26.85 -15.31
CA ILE A 599 22.33 28.29 -15.17
C ILE A 599 21.45 29.07 -16.14
N ARG A 600 21.45 28.71 -17.43
CA ARG A 600 20.60 29.38 -18.43
C ARG A 600 19.13 29.33 -18.03
N ASP A 601 18.64 28.19 -17.57
CA ASP A 601 17.24 27.99 -17.20
C ASP A 601 16.85 28.74 -15.90
N SER A 602 17.82 28.97 -15.00
CA SER A 602 17.61 29.61 -13.69
C SER A 602 17.55 31.15 -13.74
N PHE A 603 17.97 31.76 -14.85
CA PHE A 603 17.98 33.22 -15.03
C PHE A 603 16.96 33.70 -16.10
N THR A 604 15.95 32.87 -16.39
CA THR A 604 14.85 33.22 -17.32
C THR A 604 13.68 33.93 -16.61
N ILE A 605 12.83 34.63 -17.37
CA ILE A 605 11.69 35.44 -16.88
C ILE A 605 10.71 34.62 -15.99
N TYR A 606 10.66 33.29 -16.16
CA TYR A 606 9.82 32.37 -15.38
C TYR A 606 10.65 31.45 -14.47
N THR A 607 11.47 32.04 -13.60
CA THR A 607 12.35 31.26 -12.72
C THR A 607 11.54 30.47 -11.67
N LYS A 608 11.64 29.13 -11.71
CA LYS A 608 11.08 28.25 -10.66
C LYS A 608 12.04 28.18 -9.47
N LYS A 609 11.52 28.27 -8.24
CA LYS A 609 12.30 28.11 -6.98
C LYS A 609 13.13 26.81 -6.95
N SER A 610 12.66 25.78 -7.63
CA SER A 610 13.36 24.50 -7.77
C SER A 610 14.65 24.57 -8.58
N ASN A 611 14.73 25.46 -9.58
CA ASN A 611 15.92 25.62 -10.41
C ASN A 611 17.02 26.37 -9.64
N ILE A 612 16.62 27.35 -8.83
CA ILE A 612 17.50 28.07 -7.89
C ILE A 612 18.13 27.09 -6.89
N LEU A 613 17.33 26.21 -6.27
CA LEU A 613 17.84 25.18 -5.36
C LEU A 613 18.84 24.22 -6.05
N LEU A 614 18.56 23.85 -7.30
CA LEU A 614 19.46 23.01 -8.08
C LEU A 614 20.78 23.73 -8.39
N LEU A 615 20.72 25.01 -8.77
CA LEU A 615 21.90 25.85 -8.99
C LEU A 615 22.76 25.99 -7.73
N LEU A 616 22.14 26.25 -6.57
CA LEU A 616 22.83 26.26 -5.27
C LEU A 616 23.50 24.91 -4.96
N THR A 617 22.85 23.80 -5.32
CA THR A 617 23.41 22.46 -5.14
C THR A 617 24.62 22.23 -6.05
N TYR A 618 24.60 22.72 -7.30
CA TYR A 618 25.76 22.70 -8.21
C TYR A 618 26.90 23.58 -7.70
N LEU A 619 26.62 24.78 -7.19
CA LEU A 619 27.64 25.62 -6.59
C LEU A 619 28.29 24.92 -5.39
N ASN A 620 27.49 24.35 -4.49
CA ASN A 620 28.00 23.55 -3.37
C ASN A 620 28.83 22.35 -3.84
N PHE A 621 28.40 21.67 -4.90
CA PHE A 621 29.15 20.56 -5.51
C PHE A 621 30.54 21.02 -5.97
N PHE A 622 30.62 22.12 -6.71
CA PHE A 622 31.89 22.65 -7.20
C PHE A 622 32.77 23.22 -6.08
N THR A 623 32.21 23.92 -5.09
CA THR A 623 32.98 24.40 -3.93
C THR A 623 33.65 23.24 -3.19
N VAL A 624 32.95 22.10 -3.06
CA VAL A 624 33.47 20.92 -2.35
C VAL A 624 34.52 20.16 -3.17
N LEU A 625 34.37 20.09 -4.50
CA LEU A 625 35.28 19.34 -5.38
C LEU A 625 36.31 20.22 -6.12
N ARG A 626 36.43 21.50 -5.75
CA ARG A 626 37.28 22.51 -6.41
C ARG A 626 38.76 22.11 -6.59
N GLU A 627 39.29 21.28 -5.68
CA GLU A 627 40.68 20.80 -5.72
C GLU A 627 40.90 19.69 -6.75
N GLN A 628 39.84 18.94 -7.08
CA GLN A 628 39.88 17.83 -8.03
C GLN A 628 39.37 18.22 -9.42
N TRP A 629 38.86 19.44 -9.59
CA TRP A 629 38.18 19.89 -10.82
C TRP A 629 39.07 20.76 -11.71
N GLU A 630 38.83 20.71 -13.03
CA GLU A 630 39.55 21.56 -13.99
C GLU A 630 39.25 23.06 -13.75
N LYS A 631 40.30 23.86 -13.52
CA LYS A 631 40.19 25.30 -13.23
C LYS A 631 39.52 26.09 -14.34
N ASP A 632 39.71 25.71 -15.60
CA ASP A 632 39.14 26.42 -16.74
C ASP A 632 37.62 26.24 -16.84
N LEU A 633 37.10 25.06 -16.51
CA LEU A 633 35.66 24.82 -16.42
C LEU A 633 35.03 25.60 -15.26
N LEU A 634 35.70 25.67 -14.10
CA LEU A 634 35.22 26.46 -12.96
C LEU A 634 35.15 27.96 -13.27
N LYS A 635 36.10 28.50 -14.04
CA LYS A 635 36.06 29.90 -14.50
C LYS A 635 34.85 30.19 -15.38
N ILE A 636 34.48 29.25 -16.26
CA ILE A 636 33.29 29.40 -17.12
C ILE A 636 32.03 29.50 -16.27
N VAL A 637 31.85 28.59 -15.30
CA VAL A 637 30.72 28.62 -14.35
C VAL A 637 30.66 29.95 -13.60
N TYR A 638 31.78 30.39 -13.01
CA TYR A 638 31.85 31.66 -12.27
C TYR A 638 31.46 32.85 -13.15
N SER A 639 32.08 32.98 -14.33
CA SER A 639 31.84 34.10 -15.24
C SER A 639 30.39 34.17 -15.72
N MET A 640 29.76 33.02 -15.94
CA MET A 640 28.39 32.95 -16.44
C MET A 640 27.38 33.29 -15.33
N ILE A 641 27.64 32.89 -14.10
CA ILE A 641 26.82 33.26 -12.94
C ILE A 641 26.99 34.75 -12.61
N ASP A 642 28.22 35.27 -12.60
CA ASP A 642 28.50 36.69 -12.33
C ASP A 642 27.87 37.61 -13.39
N PHE A 643 27.95 37.24 -14.67
CA PHE A 643 27.28 37.97 -15.75
C PHE A 643 25.76 37.99 -15.58
N ASN A 644 25.15 36.84 -15.27
CA ASN A 644 23.70 36.76 -15.10
C ASN A 644 23.21 37.45 -13.82
N LEU A 645 23.96 37.38 -12.71
CA LEU A 645 23.63 38.09 -11.46
C LEU A 645 23.61 39.60 -11.63
N LYS A 646 24.53 40.17 -12.44
CA LYS A 646 24.54 41.62 -12.78
C LYS A 646 23.30 42.09 -13.54
N SER A 647 22.55 41.17 -14.15
CA SER A 647 21.35 41.47 -14.94
C SER A 647 20.03 41.34 -14.18
N VAL A 648 20.06 40.84 -12.93
CA VAL A 648 18.85 40.55 -12.12
C VAL A 648 18.67 41.55 -10.98
N VAL A 649 17.42 41.96 -10.73
CA VAL A 649 17.06 42.81 -9.58
C VAL A 649 17.06 41.95 -8.29
N PRO A 650 17.78 42.35 -7.23
CA PRO A 650 17.98 41.55 -6.00
C PRO A 650 16.70 41.00 -5.35
N ASP A 651 15.58 41.73 -5.45
CA ASP A 651 14.31 41.37 -4.80
C ASP A 651 13.49 40.29 -5.56
N LYS A 652 13.91 39.88 -6.76
CA LYS A 652 13.17 38.89 -7.58
C LYS A 652 13.65 37.45 -7.41
N LEU A 653 14.79 37.20 -6.79
CA LEU A 653 15.36 35.86 -6.61
C LEU A 653 15.37 35.46 -5.14
N SER A 654 14.63 34.39 -4.78
CA SER A 654 14.82 33.69 -3.50
C SER A 654 16.28 33.25 -3.38
N ASP A 655 16.89 33.39 -2.21
CA ASP A 655 18.25 32.91 -1.90
C ASP A 655 19.38 33.59 -2.71
N TYR A 656 19.13 34.80 -3.25
CA TYR A 656 20.10 35.61 -4.03
C TYR A 656 21.45 35.81 -3.30
N LYS A 657 21.41 36.07 -1.98
CA LYS A 657 22.63 36.23 -1.16
C LYS A 657 23.46 34.95 -1.10
N GLU A 658 22.84 33.79 -0.93
CA GLU A 658 23.57 32.52 -0.87
C GLU A 658 24.25 32.17 -2.20
N ILE A 659 23.65 32.54 -3.34
CA ILE A 659 24.25 32.34 -4.66
C ILE A 659 25.49 33.23 -4.82
N ILE A 660 25.42 34.49 -4.38
CA ILE A 660 26.57 35.42 -4.39
C ILE A 660 27.69 34.87 -3.52
N ASP A 661 27.41 34.58 -2.25
CA ASP A 661 28.42 34.13 -1.29
C ASP A 661 29.15 32.86 -1.77
N ARG A 662 28.42 31.92 -2.39
CA ARG A 662 28.99 30.68 -2.94
C ARG A 662 29.78 30.90 -4.22
N ASN A 663 29.34 31.83 -5.08
CA ASN A 663 30.06 32.19 -6.30
C ASN A 663 31.33 32.98 -5.99
N GLU A 664 31.29 33.86 -5.00
CA GLU A 664 32.47 34.56 -4.46
C GLU A 664 33.47 33.59 -3.83
N SER A 665 33.01 32.61 -3.05
CA SER A 665 33.87 31.54 -2.52
C SER A 665 34.58 30.73 -3.63
N LEU A 666 33.95 30.57 -4.79
CA LEU A 666 34.57 29.95 -5.97
C LEU A 666 35.64 30.88 -6.59
N ASN A 667 35.37 32.18 -6.64
CA ASN A 667 36.29 33.21 -7.14
C ASN A 667 37.53 33.37 -6.26
N ASP A 668 37.38 33.35 -4.93
CA ASP A 668 38.49 33.44 -3.98
C ASP A 668 39.49 32.31 -4.22
N TYR A 669 38.97 31.09 -4.44
CA TYR A 669 39.79 29.94 -4.83
C TYR A 669 40.47 30.11 -6.19
N LEU A 670 39.76 30.64 -7.20
CA LEU A 670 40.31 30.86 -8.55
C LEU A 670 41.38 31.96 -8.60
N THR A 671 41.25 32.98 -7.75
CA THR A 671 42.16 34.14 -7.67
C THR A 671 43.29 33.95 -6.66
N GLY A 672 43.24 32.89 -5.84
CA GLY A 672 44.27 32.57 -4.85
C GLY A 672 44.23 33.44 -3.60
N LYS A 673 43.13 34.17 -3.38
CA LYS A 673 42.89 34.88 -2.12
C LYS A 673 42.41 33.86 -1.09
N LYS A 674 43.21 33.67 -0.04
CA LYS A 674 42.84 32.89 1.14
C LYS A 674 42.17 33.77 2.17
#